data_AF-A0A9D7FXV2-F1
#
_entry.id   AF-A0A9D7FXV2-F1
#
_cell.length_a   1.000
_cell.length_b   1.000
_cell.length_c   1.000
_cell.angle_alpha   90.00
_cell.angle_beta   90.00
_cell.angle_gamma   90.00
#
_symmetry.space_group_name_H-M   'P 1'
#
loop_
_entity.id
_entity.type
_entity.pdbx_description
1 polymer ?
#
loop_
_entity_poly.entity_id
_entity_poly.type
_entity_poly.pdbx_seq_one_letter_code
_entity_poly.pdbx_strand_id
1 'polypeptide(L)'
;MKREGILKHIPWILLAILGASCLGVVALRRGESISALWIIVASVSVYLVAYRYYSLYIASKVMQLDPNRATPAVINNDGLNYVPTNKKVLFGHHFAAIAGAGPLVGPVLAAQVGYLPGTLWLLAGVVLAGAVQDFMVLFISSRRNGASLGEIIKKEMGPVPGTIALFGCFLIMIIILAVLALIVVKALAESPWGVFTVCSTVPIALFMGIYMRFLRPGRVGEVSVIGIILLVASIWFGGVIAHDPYWGPALTFKDTTITYTLIGYAFISALLPVWLILAPRDYLATFLKIGVIVGLAIGIVILNPDLKMPAVTQFVDGTGPVWKGSLFPFLFITIACGAVSGFHALISSGTTPKLLACETDSRFIGYGAMLMESFVAIMALIAASIIEPGLYFAMNTPPAALGITMPDLHRLGTADAPMIMESLRDVTTHAAATVSSWGFVISPEQILQTAKDIGEPSVLNRAGGAPTLAVGIAHVFHQIIPAADMGFWYHFGILFEALFILTALDAGTRSGRFMLQDLLGNFIPFLKKTDSLVAGIVGTAGCVGLWGYLLYQGVVDPLGGVKSLWPLFGISNQMLAAVALVLSTVVLIKMKRTKYIWVTVIPAVWLLIITTYALGLKLLSDNPQLEGFFFQANNYKQKIAEGGANLTAQQIANMNHIVVNNYTNAGLSILFLLVVYSIIFYGIKTAMAARKKPERTDQETPFVPVPEGGIQISSHH
;
A
#
# COMPACT_ATOMS: atom_id res chain seq x y z
N MET A 1 -19.94 -40.79 3.20
CA MET A 1 -20.25 -39.35 3.36
C MET A 1 -21.76 -39.20 3.41
N LYS A 2 -22.35 -38.77 4.53
CA LYS A 2 -23.83 -38.66 4.66
C LYS A 2 -24.36 -37.62 3.64
N ARG A 3 -25.47 -37.93 2.94
CA ARG A 3 -26.13 -37.06 1.92
C ARG A 3 -26.28 -35.60 2.37
N GLU A 4 -26.57 -35.37 3.66
CA GLU A 4 -26.71 -34.04 4.27
C GLU A 4 -25.42 -33.20 4.26
N GLY A 5 -24.24 -33.82 4.20
CA GLY A 5 -22.96 -33.13 4.15
C GLY A 5 -22.69 -32.48 2.79
N ILE A 6 -23.07 -33.15 1.69
CA ILE A 6 -22.86 -32.65 0.32
C ILE A 6 -23.79 -31.48 0.01
N LEU A 7 -25.05 -31.54 0.47
CA LEU A 7 -26.04 -30.47 0.26
C LEU A 7 -25.56 -29.11 0.82
N LYS A 8 -24.81 -29.09 1.93
CA LYS A 8 -24.23 -27.86 2.52
C LYS A 8 -23.15 -27.21 1.65
N HIS A 9 -22.58 -27.92 0.69
CA HIS A 9 -21.54 -27.43 -0.21
C HIS A 9 -22.08 -26.96 -1.56
N ILE A 10 -23.34 -27.28 -1.92
CA ILE A 10 -23.94 -26.89 -3.21
C ILE A 10 -23.87 -25.38 -3.46
N PRO A 11 -24.24 -24.48 -2.51
CA PRO A 11 -24.16 -23.04 -2.76
C PRO A 11 -22.75 -22.56 -3.08
N TRP A 12 -21.74 -23.18 -2.45
CA TRP A 12 -20.34 -22.86 -2.67
C TRP A 12 -19.82 -23.39 -4.00
N ILE A 13 -20.32 -24.54 -4.46
CA ILE A 13 -20.02 -25.09 -5.79
C ILE A 13 -20.62 -24.18 -6.86
N LEU A 14 -21.88 -23.76 -6.70
CA LEU A 14 -22.53 -22.82 -7.61
C LEU A 14 -21.78 -21.48 -7.67
N LEU A 15 -21.37 -20.94 -6.51
CA LEU A 15 -20.56 -19.73 -6.45
C LEU A 15 -19.20 -19.90 -7.14
N ALA A 16 -18.54 -21.05 -6.97
CA ALA A 16 -17.28 -21.35 -7.66
C ALA A 16 -17.47 -21.43 -9.18
N ILE A 17 -18.55 -22.06 -9.65
CA ILE A 17 -18.89 -22.13 -11.08
C ILE A 17 -19.19 -20.74 -11.65
N LEU A 18 -19.95 -19.92 -10.91
CA LEU A 18 -20.23 -18.54 -11.28
C LEU A 18 -18.93 -17.75 -11.43
N GLY A 19 -18.06 -17.78 -10.41
CA GLY A 19 -16.77 -17.11 -10.45
C GLY A 19 -15.88 -17.57 -11.60
N ALA A 20 -15.81 -18.89 -11.84
CA ALA A 20 -15.05 -19.46 -12.95
C ALA A 20 -15.61 -19.05 -14.32
N SER A 21 -16.93 -18.99 -14.45
CA SER A 21 -17.60 -18.55 -15.68
C SER A 21 -17.34 -17.07 -15.95
N CYS A 22 -17.46 -16.21 -14.93
CA CYS A 22 -17.15 -14.80 -15.04
C CYS A 22 -15.68 -14.58 -15.41
N LEU A 23 -14.75 -15.28 -14.75
CA LEU A 23 -13.33 -15.19 -15.09
C LEU A 23 -13.05 -15.72 -16.50
N GLY A 24 -13.77 -16.76 -16.95
CA GLY A 24 -13.70 -17.27 -18.31
C GLY A 24 -14.13 -16.21 -19.34
N VAL A 25 -15.21 -15.47 -19.07
CA VAL A 25 -15.64 -14.34 -19.93
C VAL A 25 -14.55 -13.28 -20.01
N VAL A 26 -14.02 -12.85 -18.86
CA VAL A 26 -12.95 -11.85 -18.75
C VAL A 26 -11.67 -12.30 -19.46
N ALA A 27 -11.33 -13.59 -19.38
CA ALA A 27 -10.10 -14.13 -19.93
C ALA A 27 -10.18 -14.48 -21.42
N LEU A 28 -11.35 -14.83 -21.96
CA LEU A 28 -11.49 -15.39 -23.31
C LEU A 28 -12.09 -14.40 -24.33
N ARG A 29 -12.94 -13.45 -23.92
CA ARG A 29 -13.48 -12.47 -24.86
C ARG A 29 -12.38 -11.52 -25.34
N ARG A 30 -12.33 -11.30 -26.65
CA ARG A 30 -11.40 -10.38 -27.33
C ARG A 30 -12.19 -9.54 -28.32
N GLY A 31 -11.93 -8.24 -28.37
CA GLY A 31 -12.53 -7.31 -29.33
C GLY A 31 -13.85 -6.67 -28.91
N GLU A 32 -14.66 -7.31 -28.06
CA GLU A 32 -15.88 -6.70 -27.48
C GLU A 32 -15.57 -5.99 -26.15
N SER A 33 -16.23 -4.85 -25.89
CA SER A 33 -16.25 -4.28 -24.55
C SER A 33 -16.91 -5.26 -23.60
N ILE A 34 -16.30 -5.45 -22.43
CA ILE A 34 -16.88 -6.27 -21.37
C ILE A 34 -17.18 -5.39 -20.17
N SER A 35 -18.32 -5.65 -19.53
CA SER A 35 -18.70 -4.94 -18.31
C SER A 35 -17.71 -5.22 -17.16
N ALA A 36 -17.44 -4.18 -16.37
CA ALA A 36 -16.71 -4.28 -15.12
C ALA A 36 -17.35 -5.24 -14.10
N LEU A 37 -18.66 -5.51 -14.21
CA LEU A 37 -19.41 -6.44 -13.35
C LEU A 37 -18.80 -7.85 -13.37
N TRP A 38 -18.27 -8.30 -14.52
CA TRP A 38 -17.66 -9.61 -14.63
C TRP A 38 -16.45 -9.77 -13.70
N ILE A 39 -15.63 -8.72 -13.58
CA ILE A 39 -14.48 -8.72 -12.66
C ILE A 39 -14.97 -8.74 -11.21
N ILE A 40 -15.96 -7.91 -10.85
CA ILE A 40 -16.49 -7.86 -9.48
C ILE A 40 -17.03 -9.22 -9.04
N VAL A 41 -17.89 -9.84 -9.86
CA VAL A 41 -18.51 -11.13 -9.53
C VAL A 41 -17.46 -12.24 -9.45
N ALA A 42 -16.49 -12.26 -10.36
CA ALA A 42 -15.37 -13.20 -10.31
C ALA A 42 -14.57 -13.04 -9.01
N SER A 43 -14.17 -11.82 -8.65
CA SER A 43 -13.38 -11.54 -7.46
C SER A 43 -14.10 -11.91 -6.16
N VAL A 44 -15.35 -11.46 -5.99
CA VAL A 44 -16.15 -11.77 -4.80
C VAL A 44 -16.33 -13.29 -4.65
N SER A 45 -16.62 -13.99 -5.75
CA SER A 45 -16.78 -15.45 -5.74
C SER A 45 -15.49 -16.17 -5.31
N VAL A 46 -14.34 -15.79 -5.89
CA VAL A 46 -13.03 -16.37 -5.55
C VAL A 46 -12.69 -16.12 -4.08
N TYR A 47 -12.86 -14.88 -3.59
CA TYR A 47 -12.54 -14.54 -2.21
C TYR A 47 -13.42 -15.27 -1.20
N LEU A 48 -14.73 -15.36 -1.44
CA LEU A 48 -15.65 -16.08 -0.56
C LEU A 48 -15.32 -17.58 -0.50
N VAL A 49 -15.04 -18.21 -1.64
CA VAL A 49 -14.64 -19.63 -1.71
C VAL A 49 -13.28 -19.85 -1.02
N ALA A 50 -12.29 -19.01 -1.28
CA ALA A 50 -10.97 -19.07 -0.65
C ALA A 50 -11.05 -18.89 0.86
N TYR A 51 -11.82 -17.91 1.33
CA TYR A 51 -12.08 -17.71 2.75
C TYR A 51 -12.79 -18.93 3.36
N ARG A 52 -13.78 -19.51 2.67
CA ARG A 52 -14.53 -20.65 3.22
C ARG A 52 -13.69 -21.90 3.39
N TYR A 53 -12.87 -22.24 2.39
CA TYR A 53 -12.18 -23.52 2.31
C TYR A 53 -10.69 -23.42 2.62
N TYR A 54 -9.94 -22.57 1.90
CA TYR A 54 -8.49 -22.55 2.03
C TYR A 54 -8.04 -21.94 3.36
N SER A 55 -8.63 -20.80 3.77
CA SER A 55 -8.29 -20.22 5.08
C SER A 55 -8.69 -21.12 6.25
N LEU A 56 -9.80 -21.88 6.13
CA LEU A 56 -10.22 -22.85 7.13
C LEU A 56 -9.30 -24.08 7.18
N TYR A 57 -8.82 -24.54 6.01
CA TYR A 57 -7.81 -25.59 5.93
C TYR A 57 -6.53 -25.16 6.64
N ILE A 58 -6.05 -23.94 6.40
CA ILE A 58 -4.86 -23.41 7.08
C ILE A 58 -5.12 -23.33 8.58
N ALA A 59 -6.25 -22.78 9.02
CA ALA A 59 -6.59 -22.63 10.43
C ALA A 59 -6.69 -23.99 11.17
N SER A 60 -7.38 -24.97 10.59
CA SER A 60 -7.73 -26.22 11.27
C SER A 60 -6.72 -27.36 11.06
N LYS A 61 -6.04 -27.41 9.92
CA LYS A 61 -5.11 -28.51 9.58
C LYS A 61 -3.67 -28.07 9.68
N VAL A 62 -3.33 -26.90 9.14
CA VAL A 62 -1.95 -26.39 9.10
C VAL A 62 -1.57 -25.85 10.48
N MET A 63 -2.21 -24.78 10.96
CA MET A 63 -1.84 -24.09 12.20
C MET A 63 -2.48 -24.70 13.46
N GLN A 64 -3.65 -25.33 13.33
CA GLN A 64 -4.45 -25.84 14.46
C GLN A 64 -4.66 -24.78 15.54
N LEU A 65 -5.46 -23.77 15.18
CA LEU A 65 -5.89 -22.72 16.10
C LEU A 65 -6.58 -23.35 17.32
N ASP A 66 -6.23 -22.87 18.51
CA ASP A 66 -6.76 -23.33 19.78
C ASP A 66 -7.56 -22.22 20.48
N PRO A 67 -8.90 -22.33 20.55
CA PRO A 67 -9.73 -21.34 21.23
C PRO A 67 -9.48 -21.28 22.75
N ASN A 68 -8.87 -22.31 23.34
CA ASN A 68 -8.65 -22.41 24.78
C ASN A 68 -7.29 -21.84 25.21
N ARG A 69 -6.42 -21.44 24.27
CA ARG A 69 -5.13 -20.81 24.57
C ARG A 69 -5.30 -19.30 24.74
N ALA A 70 -4.94 -18.77 25.90
CA ALA A 70 -4.87 -17.34 26.14
C ALA A 70 -3.80 -16.69 25.25
N THR A 71 -4.15 -15.57 24.63
CA THR A 71 -3.26 -14.79 23.76
C THR A 71 -2.40 -13.82 24.60
N PRO A 72 -1.35 -13.22 24.00
CA PRO A 72 -0.52 -12.23 24.71
C PRO A 72 -1.33 -11.01 25.19
N ALA A 73 -2.38 -10.64 24.44
CA ALA A 73 -3.29 -9.56 24.82
C ALA A 73 -3.96 -9.83 26.17
N VAL A 74 -4.36 -11.09 26.40
CA VAL A 74 -5.04 -11.51 27.63
C VAL A 74 -4.04 -11.69 28.78
N ILE A 75 -2.87 -12.28 28.49
CA ILE A 75 -1.86 -12.59 29.52
C ILE A 75 -1.18 -11.32 30.07
N ASN A 76 -0.84 -10.37 29.19
CA ASN A 76 -0.07 -9.17 29.57
C ASN A 76 -0.89 -7.89 29.56
N ASN A 77 -2.22 -7.98 29.74
CA ASN A 77 -3.14 -6.84 29.58
C ASN A 77 -2.70 -5.63 30.43
N ASP A 78 -2.07 -4.65 29.78
CA ASP A 78 -1.48 -3.46 30.42
C ASP A 78 -2.29 -2.18 30.14
N GLY A 79 -3.36 -2.29 29.35
CA GLY A 79 -4.20 -1.16 28.94
C GLY A 79 -3.51 -0.17 27.98
N LEU A 80 -2.29 -0.47 27.53
CA LEU A 80 -1.46 0.40 26.69
C LEU A 80 -0.98 -0.30 25.42
N ASN A 81 -0.13 -1.33 25.56
CA ASN A 81 0.44 -2.08 24.43
C ASN A 81 -0.26 -3.42 24.21
N TYR A 82 -0.80 -4.02 25.27
CA TYR A 82 -1.52 -5.29 25.28
C TYR A 82 -2.92 -5.05 25.77
N VAL A 83 -3.89 -5.21 24.87
CA VAL A 83 -5.27 -4.88 25.16
C VAL A 83 -6.19 -5.85 24.42
N PRO A 84 -6.88 -6.78 25.10
CA PRO A 84 -7.86 -7.64 24.44
C PRO A 84 -8.94 -6.79 23.77
N THR A 85 -9.02 -6.92 22.45
CA THR A 85 -9.86 -6.07 21.60
C THR A 85 -10.89 -6.90 20.85
N ASN A 86 -12.09 -6.37 20.67
CA ASN A 86 -13.17 -7.04 19.93
C ASN A 86 -12.70 -7.35 18.50
N LYS A 87 -12.97 -8.56 18.03
CA LYS A 87 -12.52 -9.02 16.69
C LYS A 87 -12.89 -8.10 15.54
N LYS A 88 -14.04 -7.42 15.58
CA LYS A 88 -14.49 -6.49 14.53
C LYS A 88 -13.71 -5.18 14.58
N VAL A 89 -13.43 -4.69 15.77
CA VAL A 89 -12.63 -3.47 16.01
C VAL A 89 -11.18 -3.73 15.62
N LEU A 90 -10.62 -4.87 16.05
CA LEU A 90 -9.27 -5.27 15.67
C LEU A 90 -9.15 -5.56 14.17
N PHE A 91 -10.17 -6.12 13.53
CA PHE A 91 -10.22 -6.20 12.07
C PHE A 91 -10.11 -4.81 11.43
N GLY A 92 -10.86 -3.83 11.92
CA GLY A 92 -10.79 -2.43 11.46
C GLY A 92 -9.39 -1.84 11.61
N HIS A 93 -8.77 -1.96 12.79
CA HIS A 93 -7.40 -1.47 13.01
C HIS A 93 -6.37 -2.18 12.15
N HIS A 94 -6.43 -3.50 12.07
CA HIS A 94 -5.52 -4.28 11.25
C HIS A 94 -5.66 -3.92 9.77
N PHE A 95 -6.90 -3.90 9.26
CA PHE A 95 -7.21 -3.48 7.89
C PHE A 95 -6.75 -2.04 7.61
N ALA A 96 -7.00 -1.11 8.52
CA ALA A 96 -6.59 0.28 8.36
C ALA A 96 -5.07 0.43 8.29
N ALA A 97 -4.33 -0.34 9.09
CA ALA A 97 -2.88 -0.33 9.13
C ALA A 97 -2.25 -0.98 7.89
N ILE A 98 -2.83 -2.08 7.38
CA ILE A 98 -2.25 -2.80 6.22
C ILE A 98 -2.67 -2.19 4.87
N ALA A 99 -3.91 -1.72 4.75
CA ALA A 99 -4.45 -1.11 3.53
C ALA A 99 -3.96 0.35 3.41
N GLY A 100 -2.74 0.51 2.89
CA GLY A 100 -2.12 1.80 2.57
C GLY A 100 -2.37 2.25 1.12
N ALA A 101 -1.41 2.96 0.51
CA ALA A 101 -1.49 3.39 -0.90
C ALA A 101 -1.28 2.24 -1.89
N GLY A 102 -0.46 1.26 -1.52
CA GLY A 102 -0.05 0.16 -2.41
C GLY A 102 -1.21 -0.56 -3.12
N PRO A 103 -2.29 -0.99 -2.43
CA PRO A 103 -3.42 -1.65 -3.08
C PRO A 103 -4.23 -0.71 -3.98
N LEU A 104 -4.09 0.61 -3.85
CA LEU A 104 -4.78 1.58 -4.71
C LEU A 104 -3.92 1.90 -5.95
N VAL A 105 -2.69 2.32 -5.71
CA VAL A 105 -1.79 2.82 -6.75
C VAL A 105 -1.23 1.70 -7.64
N GLY A 106 -0.82 0.56 -7.05
CA GLY A 106 -0.21 -0.54 -7.80
C GLY A 106 -1.09 -1.05 -8.95
N PRO A 107 -2.37 -1.41 -8.68
CA PRO A 107 -3.30 -1.84 -9.72
C PRO A 107 -3.60 -0.75 -10.76
N VAL A 108 -3.70 0.51 -10.34
CA VAL A 108 -3.89 1.62 -11.29
C VAL A 108 -2.69 1.72 -12.23
N LEU A 109 -1.46 1.76 -11.72
CA LEU A 109 -0.25 1.80 -12.55
C LEU A 109 -0.13 0.57 -13.46
N ALA A 110 -0.56 -0.60 -12.98
CA ALA A 110 -0.57 -1.83 -13.74
C ALA A 110 -1.60 -1.85 -14.88
N ALA A 111 -2.63 -0.99 -14.85
CA ALA A 111 -3.61 -0.90 -15.94
C ALA A 111 -2.95 -0.53 -17.29
N GLN A 112 -1.72 0.01 -17.28
CA GLN A 112 -0.87 0.17 -18.47
C GLN A 112 -0.82 -1.08 -19.33
N VAL A 113 -0.73 -2.28 -18.74
CA VAL A 113 -0.62 -3.56 -19.47
C VAL A 113 -1.97 -4.22 -19.73
N GLY A 114 -3.07 -3.53 -19.43
CA GLY A 114 -4.44 -4.02 -19.52
C GLY A 114 -5.01 -4.51 -18.19
N TYR A 115 -6.33 -4.72 -18.14
CA TYR A 115 -7.00 -5.13 -16.89
C TYR A 115 -6.78 -6.62 -16.56
N LEU A 116 -6.54 -7.49 -17.54
CA LEU A 116 -6.56 -8.95 -17.32
C LEU A 116 -5.36 -9.44 -16.50
N PRO A 117 -4.10 -9.08 -16.83
CA PRO A 117 -2.95 -9.56 -16.06
C PRO A 117 -3.02 -9.16 -14.59
N GLY A 118 -3.38 -7.90 -14.32
CA GLY A 118 -3.52 -7.38 -12.95
C GLY A 118 -4.63 -8.11 -12.18
N THR A 119 -5.79 -8.34 -12.82
CA THR A 119 -6.90 -9.10 -12.23
C THR A 119 -6.46 -10.50 -11.80
N LEU A 120 -5.79 -11.24 -12.69
CA LEU A 120 -5.33 -12.61 -12.40
C LEU A 120 -4.35 -12.65 -11.23
N TRP A 121 -3.40 -11.72 -11.19
CA TRP A 121 -2.42 -11.65 -10.11
C TRP A 121 -3.05 -11.24 -8.78
N LEU A 122 -3.95 -10.26 -8.76
CA LEU A 122 -4.68 -9.88 -7.55
C LEU A 122 -5.43 -11.06 -6.94
N LEU A 123 -6.10 -11.87 -7.77
CA LEU A 123 -6.84 -13.05 -7.31
C LEU A 123 -5.93 -14.19 -6.84
N ALA A 124 -4.94 -14.59 -7.64
CA ALA A 124 -4.08 -15.71 -7.31
C ALA A 124 -3.09 -15.36 -6.19
N GLY A 125 -2.47 -14.19 -6.28
CA GLY A 125 -1.48 -13.69 -5.33
C GLY A 125 -2.04 -13.56 -3.92
N VAL A 126 -3.22 -12.92 -3.76
CA VAL A 126 -3.83 -12.78 -2.43
C VAL A 126 -4.19 -14.12 -1.82
N VAL A 127 -4.83 -15.01 -2.58
CA VAL A 127 -5.37 -16.27 -2.06
C VAL A 127 -4.25 -17.21 -1.63
N LEU A 128 -3.21 -17.33 -2.45
CA LEU A 128 -2.16 -18.33 -2.29
C LEU A 128 -0.94 -17.83 -1.51
N ALA A 129 -0.67 -16.53 -1.51
CA ALA A 129 0.53 -15.95 -0.91
C ALA A 129 0.20 -14.89 0.13
N GLY A 130 -0.45 -13.78 -0.25
CA GLY A 130 -0.66 -12.63 0.63
C GLY A 130 -1.43 -12.97 1.90
N ALA A 131 -2.65 -13.50 1.77
CA ALA A 131 -3.51 -13.82 2.90
C ALA A 131 -2.96 -14.98 3.74
N VAL A 132 -2.19 -15.88 3.12
CA VAL A 132 -1.47 -16.97 3.80
C VAL A 132 -0.37 -16.40 4.69
N GLN A 133 0.48 -15.54 4.14
CA GLN A 133 1.60 -14.93 4.85
C GLN A 133 1.09 -14.09 6.01
N ASP A 134 0.06 -13.27 5.79
CA ASP A 134 -0.47 -12.36 6.81
C ASP A 134 -1.03 -13.14 8.01
N PHE A 135 -1.92 -14.10 7.71
CA PHE A 135 -2.53 -14.97 8.71
C PHE A 135 -1.50 -15.80 9.49
N MET A 136 -0.56 -16.46 8.80
CA MET A 136 0.41 -17.33 9.46
C MET A 136 1.38 -16.53 10.35
N VAL A 137 1.83 -15.36 9.90
CA VAL A 137 2.70 -14.49 10.72
C VAL A 137 1.95 -14.01 11.97
N LEU A 138 0.68 -13.63 11.84
CA LEU A 138 -0.16 -13.23 12.99
C LEU A 138 -0.25 -14.34 14.03
N PHE A 139 -0.55 -15.57 13.59
CA PHE A 139 -0.57 -16.72 14.47
C PHE A 139 0.80 -16.95 15.13
N ILE A 140 1.88 -16.98 14.34
CA ILE A 140 3.22 -17.28 14.85
C ILE A 140 3.59 -16.24 15.90
N SER A 141 3.40 -14.96 15.61
CA SER A 141 3.69 -13.87 16.55
C SER A 141 2.85 -13.97 17.82
N SER A 142 1.55 -14.29 17.72
CA SER A 142 0.68 -14.48 18.89
C SER A 142 1.20 -15.56 19.84
N ARG A 143 1.80 -16.63 19.32
CA ARG A 143 2.42 -17.68 20.14
C ARG A 143 3.84 -17.35 20.63
N ARG A 144 4.43 -16.24 20.20
CA ARG A 144 5.75 -15.73 20.64
C ARG A 144 5.63 -14.41 21.40
N ASN A 145 4.54 -14.26 22.17
CA ASN A 145 4.26 -13.09 22.99
C ASN A 145 4.12 -11.77 22.20
N GLY A 146 3.59 -11.84 20.97
CA GLY A 146 3.45 -10.67 20.10
C GLY A 146 4.79 -10.06 19.65
N ALA A 147 5.83 -10.89 19.52
CA ALA A 147 7.16 -10.44 19.06
C ALA A 147 7.14 -9.91 17.61
N SER A 148 8.02 -8.96 17.30
CA SER A 148 8.24 -8.45 15.93
C SER A 148 8.87 -9.51 15.03
N LEU A 149 8.73 -9.37 13.71
CA LEU A 149 9.24 -10.34 12.73
C LEU A 149 10.72 -10.68 12.93
N GLY A 150 11.56 -9.65 13.11
CA GLY A 150 13.00 -9.84 13.34
C GLY A 150 13.32 -10.57 14.65
N GLU A 151 12.58 -10.30 15.72
CA GLU A 151 12.73 -11.01 16.99
C GLU A 151 12.22 -12.46 16.92
N ILE A 152 11.18 -12.75 16.12
CA ILE A 152 10.77 -14.14 15.88
C ILE A 152 11.86 -14.88 15.12
N ILE A 153 12.46 -14.28 14.08
CA ILE A 153 13.61 -14.86 13.36
C ILE A 153 14.77 -15.11 14.32
N LYS A 154 15.07 -14.17 15.21
CA LYS A 154 16.12 -14.32 16.23
C LYS A 154 15.86 -15.51 17.15
N LYS A 155 14.64 -15.66 17.65
CA LYS A 155 14.24 -16.77 18.54
C LYS A 155 14.25 -18.12 17.82
N GLU A 156 13.79 -18.16 16.56
CA GLU A 156 13.58 -19.42 15.85
C GLU A 156 14.82 -19.90 15.08
N MET A 157 15.65 -18.97 14.58
CA MET A 157 16.79 -19.23 13.68
C MET A 157 18.15 -18.79 14.27
N GLY A 158 18.17 -18.07 15.39
CA GLY A 158 19.37 -17.67 16.11
C GLY A 158 19.75 -16.19 15.96
N PRO A 159 20.78 -15.72 16.71
CA PRO A 159 21.10 -14.31 16.83
C PRO A 159 21.54 -13.65 15.53
N VAL A 160 22.36 -14.33 14.73
CA VAL A 160 22.89 -13.79 13.45
C VAL A 160 21.77 -13.51 12.43
N PRO A 161 20.93 -14.48 12.03
CA PRO A 161 19.82 -14.18 11.13
C PRO A 161 18.81 -13.21 11.75
N GLY A 162 18.65 -13.20 13.08
CA GLY A 162 17.83 -12.21 13.79
C GLY A 162 18.29 -10.77 13.56
N THR A 163 19.58 -10.48 13.75
CA THR A 163 20.14 -9.13 13.53
C THR A 163 20.06 -8.71 12.06
N ILE A 164 20.36 -9.63 11.14
CA ILE A 164 20.24 -9.38 9.69
C ILE A 164 18.80 -9.03 9.32
N ALA A 165 17.83 -9.80 9.85
CA ALA A 165 16.42 -9.55 9.61
C ALA A 165 15.95 -8.22 10.21
N LEU A 166 16.31 -7.89 11.45
CA LEU A 166 15.93 -6.62 12.08
C LEU A 166 16.44 -5.42 11.27
N PHE A 167 17.72 -5.44 10.89
CA PHE A 167 18.32 -4.38 10.08
C PHE A 167 17.66 -4.29 8.69
N GLY A 168 17.50 -5.42 8.00
CA GLY A 168 16.87 -5.46 6.69
C GLY A 168 15.41 -5.03 6.69
N CYS A 169 14.60 -5.52 7.63
CA CYS A 169 13.19 -5.11 7.78
C CYS A 169 13.09 -3.61 8.07
N PHE A 170 14.00 -3.06 8.88
CA PHE A 170 14.03 -1.62 9.17
C PHE A 170 14.29 -0.80 7.89
N LEU A 171 15.31 -1.16 7.10
CA LEU A 171 15.60 -0.46 5.84
C LEU A 171 14.46 -0.55 4.82
N ILE A 172 13.85 -1.73 4.69
CA ILE A 172 12.71 -1.92 3.77
C ILE A 172 11.55 -1.03 4.18
N MET A 173 11.25 -0.94 5.48
CA MET A 173 10.21 -0.06 5.99
C MET A 173 10.50 1.42 5.73
N ILE A 174 11.75 1.89 5.84
CA ILE A 174 12.12 3.27 5.49
C ILE A 174 11.75 3.60 4.03
N ILE A 175 12.02 2.68 3.09
CA ILE A 175 11.65 2.85 1.68
C ILE A 175 10.13 2.85 1.50
N ILE A 176 9.42 1.93 2.16
CA ILE A 176 7.96 1.86 2.09
C ILE A 176 7.33 3.19 2.54
N LEU A 177 7.76 3.75 3.68
CA LEU A 177 7.22 5.01 4.17
C LEU A 177 7.52 6.18 3.23
N ALA A 178 8.73 6.24 2.67
CA ALA A 178 9.10 7.28 1.71
C ALA A 178 8.24 7.24 0.45
N VAL A 179 8.01 6.05 -0.12
CA VAL A 179 7.20 5.88 -1.35
C VAL A 179 5.72 6.14 -1.09
N LEU A 180 5.19 5.69 0.04
CA LEU A 180 3.81 6.00 0.44
C LEU A 180 3.63 7.52 0.58
N ALA A 181 4.54 8.18 1.29
CA ALA A 181 4.49 9.63 1.50
C ALA A 181 4.63 10.41 0.17
N LEU A 182 5.42 9.92 -0.78
CA LEU A 182 5.59 10.54 -2.10
C LEU A 182 4.28 10.65 -2.88
N ILE A 183 3.41 9.64 -2.78
CA ILE A 183 2.09 9.67 -3.45
C ILE A 183 1.22 10.79 -2.87
N VAL A 184 1.19 10.95 -1.55
CA VAL A 184 0.45 12.07 -0.92
C VAL A 184 1.00 13.41 -1.35
N VAL A 185 2.33 13.55 -1.40
CA VAL A 185 2.97 14.77 -1.86
C VAL A 185 2.54 15.12 -3.29
N LYS A 186 2.57 14.16 -4.22
CA LYS A 186 2.19 14.40 -5.63
C LYS A 186 0.68 14.60 -5.82
N ALA A 187 -0.15 13.98 -4.98
CA ALA A 187 -1.59 14.20 -5.00
C ALA A 187 -1.98 15.60 -4.48
N LEU A 188 -1.26 16.14 -3.50
CA LEU A 188 -1.58 17.43 -2.86
C LEU A 188 -0.83 18.63 -3.43
N ALA A 189 0.32 18.42 -4.08
CA ALA A 189 1.08 19.50 -4.71
C ALA A 189 0.16 20.27 -5.67
N GLU A 190 0.19 21.60 -5.61
CA GLU A 190 -0.59 22.47 -6.51
C GLU A 190 -2.13 22.28 -6.41
N SER A 191 -2.66 21.56 -5.41
CA SER A 191 -4.10 21.36 -5.18
C SER A 191 -4.53 22.02 -3.84
N PRO A 192 -4.96 23.30 -3.84
CA PRO A 192 -5.37 23.98 -2.61
C PRO A 192 -6.61 23.34 -1.96
N TRP A 193 -7.55 22.83 -2.76
CA TRP A 193 -8.72 22.10 -2.28
C TRP A 193 -8.29 20.82 -1.55
N GLY A 194 -7.43 20.00 -2.18
CA GLY A 194 -6.89 18.79 -1.57
C GLY A 194 -6.14 19.08 -0.26
N VAL A 195 -5.26 20.09 -0.27
CA VAL A 195 -4.49 20.51 0.92
C VAL A 195 -5.41 20.91 2.08
N PHE A 196 -6.38 21.79 1.84
CA PHE A 196 -7.30 22.25 2.89
C PHE A 196 -8.07 21.07 3.50
N THR A 197 -8.59 20.20 2.63
CA THR A 197 -9.41 19.06 3.03
C THR A 197 -8.61 18.07 3.88
N VAL A 198 -7.41 17.70 3.44
CA VAL A 198 -6.54 16.77 4.18
C VAL A 198 -6.07 17.38 5.49
N CYS A 199 -5.68 18.65 5.52
CA CYS A 199 -5.29 19.35 6.74
C CYS A 199 -6.43 19.42 7.76
N SER A 200 -7.68 19.59 7.31
CA SER A 200 -8.87 19.60 8.17
C SER A 200 -9.09 18.28 8.90
N THR A 201 -8.54 17.17 8.42
CA THR A 201 -8.66 15.86 9.10
C THR A 201 -7.93 15.82 10.45
N VAL A 202 -6.89 16.64 10.63
CA VAL A 202 -6.12 16.71 11.88
C VAL A 202 -6.95 17.28 13.04
N PRO A 203 -7.54 18.50 12.96
CA PRO A 203 -8.39 19.01 14.02
C PRO A 203 -9.65 18.16 14.23
N ILE A 204 -10.22 17.57 13.16
CA ILE A 204 -11.34 16.63 13.29
C ILE A 204 -10.91 15.43 14.15
N ALA A 205 -9.78 14.79 13.84
CA ALA A 205 -9.29 13.65 14.60
C ALA A 205 -8.99 14.00 16.07
N LEU A 206 -8.37 15.17 16.33
CA LEU A 206 -8.11 15.65 17.69
C LEU A 206 -9.40 15.87 18.48
N PHE A 207 -10.40 16.50 17.87
CA PHE A 207 -11.72 16.68 18.46
C PHE A 207 -12.36 15.34 18.79
N MET A 208 -12.34 14.40 17.84
CA MET A 208 -12.90 13.06 18.05
C MET A 208 -12.19 12.29 19.18
N GLY A 209 -10.85 12.36 19.25
CA GLY A 209 -10.06 11.73 20.30
C GLY A 209 -10.41 12.27 21.69
N ILE A 210 -10.50 13.61 21.82
CA ILE A 210 -10.93 14.28 23.05
C ILE A 210 -12.38 13.92 23.41
N TYR A 211 -13.27 13.87 22.41
CA TYR A 211 -14.68 13.53 22.60
C TYR A 211 -14.85 12.11 23.14
N MET A 212 -14.14 11.14 22.54
CA MET A 212 -14.17 9.74 22.95
C MET A 212 -13.55 9.51 24.33
N ARG A 213 -12.59 10.33 24.73
CA ARG A 213 -11.89 10.16 26.02
C ARG A 213 -12.56 10.88 27.18
N PHE A 214 -13.04 12.11 26.96
CA PHE A 214 -13.46 13.00 28.05
C PHE A 214 -14.92 13.45 27.98
N LEU A 215 -15.49 13.70 26.79
CA LEU A 215 -16.86 14.23 26.69
C LEU A 215 -17.92 13.14 26.82
N ARG A 216 -17.84 12.09 26.01
CA ARG A 216 -18.78 10.97 26.03
C ARG A 216 -18.07 9.62 25.81
N PRO A 217 -17.42 9.07 26.85
CA PRO A 217 -16.79 7.76 26.78
C PRO A 217 -17.77 6.68 26.31
N GLY A 218 -17.31 5.82 25.40
CA GLY A 218 -18.08 4.68 24.86
C GLY A 218 -19.01 5.01 23.69
N ARG A 219 -19.33 6.29 23.40
CA ARG A 219 -20.24 6.67 22.31
C ARG A 219 -19.55 6.91 20.97
N VAL A 220 -18.89 5.87 20.44
CA VAL A 220 -18.11 5.94 19.19
C VAL A 220 -18.99 6.26 17.97
N GLY A 221 -20.21 5.71 17.90
CA GLY A 221 -21.11 5.95 16.77
C GLY A 221 -21.48 7.43 16.60
N GLU A 222 -21.75 8.15 17.71
CA GLU A 222 -22.10 9.59 17.67
C GLU A 222 -20.97 10.42 17.08
N VAL A 223 -19.75 10.23 17.60
CA VAL A 223 -18.58 10.98 17.17
C VAL A 223 -18.13 10.60 15.76
N SER A 224 -18.34 9.35 15.33
CA SER A 224 -18.11 8.94 13.94
C SER A 224 -19.05 9.65 12.97
N VAL A 225 -20.34 9.78 13.31
CA VAL A 225 -21.31 10.55 12.49
C VAL A 225 -20.90 12.02 12.43
N ILE A 226 -20.55 12.64 13.56
CA ILE A 226 -20.07 14.02 13.59
C ILE A 226 -18.82 14.17 12.72
N GLY A 227 -17.85 13.28 12.84
CA GLY A 227 -16.63 13.34 12.06
C GLY A 227 -16.86 13.16 10.56
N ILE A 228 -17.79 12.29 10.14
CA ILE A 228 -18.19 12.17 8.73
C ILE A 228 -18.82 13.48 8.22
N ILE A 229 -19.71 14.10 9.00
CA ILE A 229 -20.33 15.39 8.64
C ILE A 229 -19.25 16.48 8.50
N LEU A 230 -18.34 16.58 9.47
CA LEU A 230 -17.24 17.55 9.43
C LEU A 230 -16.30 17.31 8.24
N LEU A 231 -16.11 16.06 7.84
CA LEU A 231 -15.28 15.69 6.71
C LEU A 231 -15.94 16.01 5.36
N VAL A 232 -17.24 15.77 5.23
CA VAL A 232 -18.02 16.22 4.06
C VAL A 232 -18.01 17.75 3.99
N ALA A 233 -18.20 18.42 5.14
CA ALA A 233 -18.12 19.87 5.22
C ALA A 233 -16.72 20.38 4.83
N SER A 234 -15.63 19.71 5.24
CA SER A 234 -14.27 20.14 4.88
C SER A 234 -14.01 20.04 3.38
N ILE A 235 -14.58 19.05 2.68
CA ILE A 235 -14.48 18.98 1.21
C ILE A 235 -15.23 20.15 0.60
N TRP A 236 -16.45 20.42 1.05
CA TRP A 236 -17.25 21.52 0.52
C TRP A 236 -16.56 22.88 0.73
N PHE A 237 -16.09 23.16 1.95
CA PHE A 237 -15.31 24.38 2.24
C PHE A 237 -13.97 24.41 1.51
N GLY A 238 -13.35 23.26 1.25
CA GLY A 238 -12.14 23.15 0.43
C GLY A 238 -12.36 23.71 -0.98
N GLY A 239 -13.52 23.44 -1.59
CA GLY A 239 -13.90 24.03 -2.88
C GLY A 239 -14.07 25.55 -2.80
N VAL A 240 -14.72 26.05 -1.75
CA VAL A 240 -14.89 27.50 -1.53
C VAL A 240 -13.53 28.20 -1.37
N ILE A 241 -12.62 27.61 -0.58
CA ILE A 241 -11.29 28.16 -0.32
C ILE A 241 -10.39 28.10 -1.55
N ALA A 242 -10.49 27.03 -2.35
CA ALA A 242 -9.71 26.90 -3.57
C ALA A 242 -10.05 27.97 -4.63
N HIS A 243 -11.32 28.42 -4.67
CA HIS A 243 -11.77 29.49 -5.57
C HIS A 243 -11.56 30.90 -5.01
N ASP A 244 -11.17 31.03 -3.72
CA ASP A 244 -10.94 32.33 -3.11
C ASP A 244 -9.64 32.96 -3.67
N PRO A 245 -9.66 34.24 -4.12
CA PRO A 245 -8.51 34.88 -4.74
C PRO A 245 -7.28 35.01 -3.83
N TYR A 246 -7.47 34.98 -2.50
CA TYR A 246 -6.39 35.08 -1.53
C TYR A 246 -5.99 33.71 -1.00
N TRP A 247 -6.97 32.94 -0.49
CA TRP A 247 -6.71 31.66 0.16
C TRP A 247 -6.36 30.52 -0.81
N GLY A 248 -6.88 30.55 -2.04
CA GLY A 248 -6.52 29.58 -3.07
C GLY A 248 -5.01 29.58 -3.33
N PRO A 249 -4.42 30.69 -3.79
CA PRO A 249 -2.97 30.80 -3.99
C PRO A 249 -2.14 30.54 -2.72
N ALA A 250 -2.64 30.95 -1.54
CA ALA A 250 -1.94 30.74 -0.27
C ALA A 250 -1.81 29.25 0.13
N LEU A 251 -2.73 28.39 -0.33
CA LEU A 251 -2.72 26.95 -0.06
C LEU A 251 -2.20 26.11 -1.23
N THR A 252 -1.87 26.73 -2.37
CA THR A 252 -1.24 26.08 -3.52
C THR A 252 0.22 25.81 -3.20
N PHE A 253 0.56 24.77 -2.44
CA PHE A 253 1.95 24.49 -2.06
C PHE A 253 2.72 23.70 -3.13
N LYS A 254 4.02 23.96 -3.23
CA LYS A 254 4.96 23.12 -3.99
C LYS A 254 5.14 21.77 -3.28
N ASP A 255 5.50 20.75 -4.05
CA ASP A 255 5.73 19.39 -3.55
C ASP A 255 6.81 19.32 -2.46
N THR A 256 7.86 20.14 -2.55
CA THR A 256 8.89 20.27 -1.51
C THR A 256 8.35 20.84 -0.19
N THR A 257 7.43 21.82 -0.24
CA THR A 257 6.78 22.37 0.96
C THR A 257 5.87 21.33 1.64
N ILE A 258 5.09 20.58 0.85
CA ILE A 258 4.28 19.48 1.37
C ILE A 258 5.17 18.40 1.99
N THR A 259 6.33 18.11 1.40
CA THR A 259 7.31 17.14 1.90
C THR A 259 7.77 17.48 3.33
N TYR A 260 8.24 18.70 3.56
CA TYR A 260 8.69 19.11 4.90
C TYR A 260 7.54 19.15 5.92
N THR A 261 6.35 19.56 5.48
CA THR A 261 5.15 19.58 6.32
C THR A 261 4.76 18.15 6.74
N LEU A 262 4.82 17.20 5.81
CA LEU A 262 4.48 15.80 6.07
C LEU A 262 5.50 15.12 7.00
N ILE A 263 6.79 15.43 6.84
CA ILE A 263 7.85 14.98 7.75
C ILE A 263 7.60 15.51 9.17
N GLY A 264 7.32 16.81 9.32
CA GLY A 264 6.99 17.42 10.61
C GLY A 264 5.73 16.82 11.24
N TYR A 265 4.68 16.64 10.44
CA TYR A 265 3.45 16.00 10.86
C TYR A 265 3.67 14.58 11.36
N ALA A 266 4.39 13.75 10.61
CA ALA A 266 4.65 12.36 10.99
C ALA A 266 5.50 12.24 12.26
N PHE A 267 6.48 13.15 12.45
CA PHE A 267 7.26 13.23 13.68
C PHE A 267 6.38 13.53 14.90
N ILE A 268 5.52 14.55 14.81
CA ILE A 268 4.61 14.92 15.91
C ILE A 268 3.59 13.79 16.16
N SER A 269 2.94 13.31 15.10
CA SER A 269 1.90 12.29 15.18
C SER A 269 2.40 11.00 15.83
N ALA A 270 3.59 10.52 15.44
CA ALA A 270 4.15 9.28 16.00
C ALA A 270 4.54 9.39 17.48
N LEU A 271 4.78 10.61 17.99
CA LEU A 271 5.04 10.89 19.41
C LEU A 271 3.76 11.04 20.23
N LEU A 272 2.68 11.52 19.63
CA LEU A 272 1.41 11.71 20.32
C LEU A 272 0.79 10.35 20.75
N PRO A 273 -0.02 10.34 21.83
CA PRO A 273 -0.74 9.14 22.25
C PRO A 273 -1.67 8.62 21.16
N VAL A 274 -1.75 7.28 21.04
CA VAL A 274 -2.58 6.61 20.01
C VAL A 274 -4.05 7.04 20.09
N TRP A 275 -4.60 7.19 21.29
CA TRP A 275 -6.00 7.57 21.49
C TRP A 275 -6.35 9.00 21.01
N LEU A 276 -5.36 9.89 20.91
CA LEU A 276 -5.60 11.31 20.63
C LEU A 276 -5.74 11.60 19.13
N ILE A 277 -4.92 10.96 18.30
CA ILE A 277 -4.89 11.22 16.85
C ILE A 277 -5.06 9.94 16.02
N LEU A 278 -4.29 8.89 16.30
CA LEU A 278 -4.26 7.70 15.46
C LEU A 278 -5.59 6.94 15.51
N ALA A 279 -6.06 6.57 16.70
CA ALA A 279 -7.33 5.84 16.85
C ALA A 279 -8.56 6.57 16.27
N PRO A 280 -8.84 7.85 16.60
CA PRO A 280 -10.00 8.56 16.04
C PRO A 280 -9.91 8.73 14.53
N ARG A 281 -8.71 8.98 13.99
CA ARG A 281 -8.47 9.03 12.55
C ARG A 281 -8.69 7.67 11.90
N ASP A 282 -8.16 6.60 12.48
CA ASP A 282 -8.31 5.24 11.97
C ASP A 282 -9.77 4.85 11.89
N TYR A 283 -10.60 5.27 12.84
CA TYR A 283 -12.05 5.06 12.77
C TYR A 283 -12.66 5.77 11.56
N LEU A 284 -12.43 7.08 11.39
CA LEU A 284 -12.92 7.83 10.23
C LEU A 284 -12.43 7.22 8.91
N ALA A 285 -11.13 6.94 8.85
CA ALA A 285 -10.51 6.33 7.71
C ALA A 285 -11.21 5.01 7.42
N THR A 286 -11.35 4.08 8.38
CA THR A 286 -11.98 2.76 8.20
C THR A 286 -13.40 2.84 7.63
N PHE A 287 -14.23 3.75 8.15
CA PHE A 287 -15.59 3.93 7.64
C PHE A 287 -15.59 4.44 6.20
N LEU A 288 -14.72 5.40 5.87
CA LEU A 288 -14.52 5.84 4.49
C LEU A 288 -13.93 4.72 3.62
N LYS A 289 -12.95 3.95 4.13
CA LYS A 289 -12.27 2.86 3.42
C LYS A 289 -13.29 1.86 2.90
N ILE A 290 -14.09 1.33 3.82
CA ILE A 290 -15.07 0.29 3.50
C ILE A 290 -16.28 0.90 2.79
N GLY A 291 -16.79 2.03 3.29
CA GLY A 291 -17.98 2.69 2.75
C GLY A 291 -17.81 3.14 1.30
N VAL A 292 -16.69 3.77 0.95
CA VAL A 292 -16.41 4.22 -0.42
C VAL A 292 -16.21 3.05 -1.36
N ILE A 293 -15.47 2.02 -0.95
CA ILE A 293 -15.21 0.86 -1.81
C ILE A 293 -16.47 0.04 -2.05
N VAL A 294 -17.30 -0.16 -1.02
CA VAL A 294 -18.62 -0.80 -1.16
C VAL A 294 -19.56 0.07 -1.99
N GLY A 295 -19.57 1.39 -1.75
CA GLY A 295 -20.35 2.35 -2.54
C GLY A 295 -19.95 2.33 -4.02
N LEU A 296 -18.65 2.28 -4.31
CA LEU A 296 -18.11 2.18 -5.65
C LEU A 296 -18.49 0.84 -6.29
N ALA A 297 -18.40 -0.28 -5.56
CA ALA A 297 -18.83 -1.58 -6.05
C ALA A 297 -20.32 -1.61 -6.39
N ILE A 298 -21.18 -1.10 -5.50
CA ILE A 298 -22.62 -0.97 -5.75
C ILE A 298 -22.86 -0.07 -6.96
N GLY A 299 -22.13 1.04 -7.04
CA GLY A 299 -22.26 1.97 -8.15
C GLY A 299 -21.92 1.37 -9.50
N ILE A 300 -20.86 0.57 -9.57
CA ILE A 300 -20.47 -0.16 -10.78
C ILE A 300 -21.49 -1.25 -11.11
N VAL A 301 -22.10 -1.91 -10.11
CA VAL A 301 -23.18 -2.88 -10.35
C VAL A 301 -24.42 -2.19 -10.93
N ILE A 302 -24.75 -0.98 -10.47
CA ILE A 302 -25.90 -0.20 -10.97
C ILE A 302 -25.64 0.34 -12.37
N LEU A 303 -24.49 1.00 -12.57
CA LEU A 303 -24.15 1.66 -13.84
C LEU A 303 -23.75 0.65 -14.92
N ASN A 304 -23.25 -0.52 -14.52
CA ASN A 304 -22.75 -1.57 -15.41
C ASN A 304 -21.78 -1.03 -16.49
N PRO A 305 -20.73 -0.27 -16.12
CA PRO A 305 -19.86 0.38 -17.09
C PRO A 305 -18.99 -0.63 -17.83
N ASP A 306 -18.74 -0.34 -19.10
CA ASP A 306 -17.79 -1.07 -19.92
C ASP A 306 -16.34 -0.77 -19.51
N LEU A 307 -15.51 -1.81 -19.49
CA LEU A 307 -14.06 -1.68 -19.38
C LEU A 307 -13.51 -1.15 -20.70
N LYS A 308 -13.14 0.14 -20.71
CA LYS A 308 -12.55 0.83 -21.86
C LYS A 308 -11.09 0.44 -22.07
N MET A 309 -10.36 0.17 -21.00
CA MET A 309 -9.01 -0.37 -21.09
C MET A 309 -9.05 -1.77 -21.72
N PRO A 310 -8.19 -2.09 -22.70
CA PRO A 310 -8.12 -3.45 -23.27
C PRO A 310 -7.75 -4.50 -22.23
N ALA A 311 -8.10 -5.76 -22.50
CA ALA A 311 -7.68 -6.89 -21.66
C ALA A 311 -6.16 -6.93 -21.50
N VAL A 312 -5.46 -6.70 -22.60
CA VAL A 312 -4.01 -6.65 -22.72
C VAL A 312 -3.66 -5.52 -23.70
N THR A 313 -2.73 -4.66 -23.35
CA THR A 313 -2.25 -3.59 -24.24
C THR A 313 -0.93 -3.99 -24.92
N GLN A 314 -0.47 -3.20 -25.89
CA GLN A 314 0.84 -3.40 -26.53
C GLN A 314 2.03 -3.28 -25.55
N PHE A 315 1.84 -2.60 -24.41
CA PHE A 315 2.91 -2.34 -23.44
C PHE A 315 3.27 -3.56 -22.57
N VAL A 316 2.70 -4.73 -22.81
CA VAL A 316 3.15 -5.99 -22.20
C VAL A 316 4.60 -6.34 -22.53
N ASP A 317 5.11 -5.84 -23.64
CA ASP A 317 6.50 -5.99 -24.08
C ASP A 317 7.49 -5.21 -23.20
N GLY A 318 7.00 -4.27 -22.40
CA GLY A 318 7.75 -3.46 -21.45
C GLY A 318 8.17 -2.09 -21.93
N THR A 319 7.67 -1.66 -23.10
CA THR A 319 7.92 -0.31 -23.65
C THR A 319 7.08 0.79 -23.00
N GLY A 320 6.17 0.42 -22.09
CA GLY A 320 5.17 1.31 -21.50
C GLY A 320 5.72 2.62 -20.88
N PRO A 321 4.93 3.71 -20.94
CA PRO A 321 5.38 5.03 -20.51
C PRO A 321 5.22 5.29 -19.00
N VAL A 322 4.29 4.60 -18.32
CA VAL A 322 4.01 4.78 -16.88
C VAL A 322 5.10 4.13 -16.03
N TRP A 323 5.48 2.90 -16.38
CA TRP A 323 6.59 2.19 -15.77
C TRP A 323 7.29 1.30 -16.80
N LYS A 324 8.59 1.07 -16.60
CA LYS A 324 9.46 0.34 -17.52
C LYS A 324 9.64 -1.11 -17.11
N GLY A 325 9.54 -2.03 -18.06
CA GLY A 325 9.71 -3.46 -17.86
C GLY A 325 8.59 -4.31 -18.45
N SER A 326 8.91 -5.51 -18.94
CA SER A 326 7.91 -6.45 -19.46
C SER A 326 6.96 -6.94 -18.36
N LEU A 327 5.79 -7.46 -18.77
CA LEU A 327 4.77 -8.00 -17.85
C LEU A 327 5.39 -8.91 -16.78
N PHE A 328 6.22 -9.87 -17.18
CA PHE A 328 7.01 -10.65 -16.24
C PHE A 328 8.44 -10.10 -16.16
N PRO A 329 9.00 -9.83 -14.96
CA PRO A 329 8.40 -10.00 -13.63
C PRO A 329 7.72 -8.72 -13.08
N PHE A 330 7.72 -7.62 -13.83
CA PHE A 330 7.46 -6.29 -13.27
C PHE A 330 5.99 -6.01 -12.92
N LEU A 331 5.02 -6.70 -13.53
CA LEU A 331 3.62 -6.62 -13.11
C LEU A 331 3.47 -7.06 -11.65
N PHE A 332 4.13 -8.18 -11.31
CA PHE A 332 4.02 -8.79 -10.00
C PHE A 332 4.59 -7.86 -8.93
N ILE A 333 5.72 -7.20 -9.17
CA ILE A 333 6.30 -6.23 -8.22
C ILE A 333 5.53 -4.91 -8.20
N THR A 334 4.92 -4.50 -9.32
CA THR A 334 4.12 -3.26 -9.40
C THR A 334 2.85 -3.38 -8.56
N ILE A 335 2.16 -4.52 -8.64
CA ILE A 335 1.04 -4.88 -7.76
C ILE A 335 1.60 -5.71 -6.59
N ALA A 336 2.35 -5.04 -5.71
CA ALA A 336 2.78 -5.66 -4.47
C ALA A 336 1.61 -5.73 -3.47
N CYS A 337 1.22 -4.62 -2.86
CA CYS A 337 0.07 -4.60 -1.96
C CYS A 337 -1.25 -4.85 -2.72
N GLY A 338 -2.24 -5.43 -2.06
CA GLY A 338 -3.45 -5.98 -2.70
C GLY A 338 -3.27 -7.39 -3.29
N ALA A 339 -2.04 -7.83 -3.56
CA ALA A 339 -1.73 -9.22 -3.90
C ALA A 339 -0.87 -9.89 -2.82
N VAL A 340 0.35 -9.39 -2.59
CA VAL A 340 1.30 -9.89 -1.60
C VAL A 340 2.17 -8.76 -1.04
N SER A 341 2.04 -8.48 0.26
CA SER A 341 2.73 -7.36 0.90
C SER A 341 3.51 -7.76 2.15
N GLY A 342 4.83 -7.54 2.14
CA GLY A 342 5.68 -7.80 3.30
C GLY A 342 5.45 -6.84 4.45
N PHE A 343 4.95 -5.63 4.18
CA PHE A 343 4.52 -4.69 5.22
C PHE A 343 3.50 -5.32 6.17
N HIS A 344 2.63 -6.20 5.66
CA HIS A 344 1.65 -6.91 6.50
C HIS A 344 2.33 -7.80 7.51
N ALA A 345 3.47 -8.44 7.16
CA ALA A 345 4.24 -9.22 8.13
C ALA A 345 4.73 -8.37 9.31
N LEU A 346 4.99 -7.07 9.09
CA LEU A 346 5.39 -6.14 10.14
C LEU A 346 4.22 -5.71 11.04
N ILE A 347 3.00 -5.67 10.51
CA ILE A 347 1.79 -5.34 11.28
C ILE A 347 1.19 -6.58 11.97
N SER A 348 1.21 -7.72 11.30
CA SER A 348 0.82 -9.02 11.86
C SER A 348 1.81 -9.56 12.88
N SER A 349 3.01 -9.00 12.95
CA SER A 349 3.94 -9.20 14.07
C SER A 349 4.03 -7.92 14.90
N GLY A 350 4.37 -8.01 16.19
CA GLY A 350 4.65 -6.82 17.00
C GLY A 350 3.46 -5.95 17.44
N THR A 351 2.40 -5.80 16.64
CA THR A 351 1.27 -4.89 16.91
C THR A 351 -0.06 -5.64 17.07
N THR A 352 -0.70 -6.07 15.98
CA THR A 352 -1.96 -6.84 15.95
C THR A 352 -2.03 -8.00 16.96
N PRO A 353 -1.00 -8.86 17.12
CA PRO A 353 -1.05 -10.00 18.06
C PRO A 353 -1.16 -9.57 19.53
N LYS A 354 -0.78 -8.34 19.88
CA LYS A 354 -0.93 -7.79 21.24
C LYS A 354 -2.34 -7.30 21.55
N LEU A 355 -3.19 -7.21 20.52
CA LEU A 355 -4.59 -6.81 20.65
C LEU A 355 -5.57 -7.99 20.48
N LEU A 356 -5.07 -9.13 20.01
CA LEU A 356 -5.86 -10.30 19.65
C LEU A 356 -6.50 -10.94 20.88
N ALA A 357 -7.82 -10.86 21.05
CA ALA A 357 -8.51 -11.46 22.19
C ALA A 357 -8.49 -13.00 22.14
N CYS A 358 -8.83 -13.60 20.99
CA CYS A 358 -8.83 -15.06 20.81
C CYS A 358 -7.94 -15.48 19.64
N GLU A 359 -7.20 -16.59 19.81
CA GLU A 359 -6.34 -17.13 18.75
C GLU A 359 -7.13 -17.44 17.47
N THR A 360 -8.38 -17.89 17.59
CA THR A 360 -9.22 -18.23 16.41
C THR A 360 -9.64 -17.02 15.56
N ASP A 361 -9.62 -15.82 16.14
CA ASP A 361 -9.93 -14.58 15.41
C ASP A 361 -8.85 -14.21 14.39
N SER A 362 -7.63 -14.76 14.53
CA SER A 362 -6.51 -14.54 13.60
C SER A 362 -6.86 -14.88 12.14
N ARG A 363 -7.77 -15.85 11.90
CA ARG A 363 -8.26 -16.16 10.56
C ARG A 363 -9.11 -15.02 9.97
N PHE A 364 -10.00 -14.44 10.77
CA PHE A 364 -10.86 -13.34 10.32
C PHE A 364 -10.04 -12.06 10.13
N ILE A 365 -9.11 -11.80 11.03
CA ILE A 365 -8.27 -10.60 11.01
C ILE A 365 -7.20 -10.69 9.92
N GLY A 366 -6.32 -11.70 9.94
CA GLY A 366 -5.22 -11.78 8.98
C GLY A 366 -5.68 -12.17 7.57
N TYR A 367 -6.26 -13.37 7.41
CA TYR A 367 -6.67 -13.84 6.07
C TYR A 367 -7.82 -12.99 5.50
N GLY A 368 -8.81 -12.65 6.34
CA GLY A 368 -9.98 -11.89 5.92
C GLY A 368 -9.66 -10.43 5.55
N ALA A 369 -8.83 -9.72 6.32
CA ALA A 369 -8.49 -8.34 5.99
C ALA A 369 -7.66 -8.27 4.70
N MET A 370 -6.78 -9.24 4.47
CA MET A 370 -5.99 -9.30 3.24
C MET A 370 -6.86 -9.54 1.99
N LEU A 371 -7.91 -10.37 2.09
CA LEU A 371 -8.91 -10.48 1.01
C LEU A 371 -9.66 -9.17 0.77
N MET A 372 -10.00 -8.44 1.83
CA MET A 372 -10.65 -7.12 1.71
C MET A 372 -9.73 -6.09 1.06
N GLU A 373 -8.44 -6.09 1.39
CA GLU A 373 -7.44 -5.24 0.72
C GLU A 373 -7.32 -5.59 -0.77
N SER A 374 -7.32 -6.87 -1.12
CA SER A 374 -7.31 -7.28 -2.53
C SER A 374 -8.59 -6.86 -3.27
N PHE A 375 -9.74 -6.87 -2.61
CA PHE A 375 -10.97 -6.32 -3.19
C PHE A 375 -10.87 -4.81 -3.46
N VAL A 376 -10.27 -4.05 -2.55
CA VAL A 376 -9.95 -2.62 -2.76
C VAL A 376 -9.08 -2.46 -4.01
N ALA A 377 -8.09 -3.34 -4.19
CA ALA A 377 -7.20 -3.32 -5.36
C ALA A 377 -7.90 -3.67 -6.68
N ILE A 378 -8.85 -4.61 -6.67
CA ILE A 378 -9.71 -4.89 -7.82
C ILE A 378 -10.54 -3.65 -8.17
N MET A 379 -11.11 -2.97 -7.18
CA MET A 379 -11.90 -1.76 -7.41
C MET A 379 -11.04 -0.62 -7.98
N ALA A 380 -9.79 -0.48 -7.53
CA ALA A 380 -8.86 0.50 -8.09
C ALA A 380 -8.48 0.19 -9.55
N LEU A 381 -8.25 -1.08 -9.88
CA LEU A 381 -8.01 -1.51 -11.26
C LEU A 381 -9.21 -1.23 -12.16
N ILE A 382 -10.42 -1.51 -11.69
CA ILE A 382 -11.65 -1.23 -12.42
C ILE A 382 -11.81 0.29 -12.62
N ALA A 383 -11.61 1.10 -11.58
CA ALA A 383 -11.70 2.56 -11.66
C ALA A 383 -10.75 3.15 -12.71
N ALA A 384 -9.54 2.61 -12.84
CA ALA A 384 -8.59 2.98 -13.90
C ALA A 384 -8.98 2.45 -15.29
N SER A 385 -9.77 1.38 -15.35
CA SER A 385 -10.13 0.69 -16.60
C SER A 385 -11.45 1.16 -17.22
N ILE A 386 -12.27 1.91 -16.47
CA ILE A 386 -13.53 2.49 -16.97
C ILE A 386 -13.37 3.90 -17.58
N ILE A 387 -12.24 4.57 -17.29
CA ILE A 387 -11.90 5.85 -17.90
C ILE A 387 -11.26 5.65 -19.29
N GLU A 388 -11.25 6.69 -20.12
CA GLU A 388 -10.62 6.61 -21.44
C GLU A 388 -9.13 6.25 -21.33
N PRO A 389 -8.63 5.24 -22.08
CA PRO A 389 -7.22 4.86 -22.02
C PRO A 389 -6.26 6.02 -22.33
N GLY A 390 -6.62 6.89 -23.27
CA GLY A 390 -5.80 8.07 -23.58
C GLY A 390 -5.73 9.07 -22.42
N LEU A 391 -6.84 9.26 -21.69
CA LEU A 391 -6.83 10.06 -20.46
C LEU A 391 -5.98 9.39 -19.37
N TYR A 392 -6.12 8.07 -19.19
CA TYR A 392 -5.28 7.29 -18.26
C TYR A 392 -3.78 7.51 -18.53
N PHE A 393 -3.33 7.40 -19.79
CA PHE A 393 -1.92 7.59 -20.13
C PHE A 393 -1.47 9.04 -19.99
N ALA A 394 -2.31 10.02 -20.33
CA ALA A 394 -2.00 11.44 -20.13
C ALA A 394 -1.77 11.78 -18.64
N MET A 395 -2.57 11.21 -17.74
CA MET A 395 -2.49 11.45 -16.30
C MET A 395 -1.30 10.75 -15.62
N ASN A 396 -1.06 9.49 -15.97
CA ASN A 396 -0.11 8.64 -15.24
C ASN A 396 1.31 8.67 -15.83
N THR A 397 1.51 9.25 -17.01
CA THR A 397 2.83 9.33 -17.63
C THR A 397 3.61 10.54 -17.10
N PRO A 398 4.87 10.38 -16.67
CA PRO A 398 5.72 11.50 -16.28
C PRO A 398 5.94 12.51 -17.42
N PRO A 399 6.05 13.83 -17.14
CA PRO A 399 6.28 14.86 -18.16
C PRO A 399 7.43 14.55 -19.13
N ALA A 400 8.55 14.03 -18.61
CA ALA A 400 9.71 13.65 -19.41
C ALA A 400 9.40 12.57 -20.46
N ALA A 401 8.50 11.64 -20.18
CA ALA A 401 8.08 10.59 -21.12
C ALA A 401 7.02 11.08 -22.11
N LEU A 402 6.29 12.15 -21.78
CA LEU A 402 5.38 12.84 -22.70
C LEU A 402 6.10 13.83 -23.62
N GLY A 403 7.38 14.14 -23.37
CA GLY A 403 8.13 15.15 -24.12
C GLY A 403 7.79 16.59 -23.73
N ILE A 404 7.18 16.80 -22.55
CA ILE A 404 6.68 18.11 -22.12
C ILE A 404 7.45 18.65 -20.91
N THR A 405 7.48 19.98 -20.80
CA THR A 405 7.89 20.68 -19.57
C THR A 405 6.65 21.37 -19.01
N MET A 406 6.24 21.00 -17.79
CA MET A 406 5.08 21.62 -17.16
C MET A 406 5.39 23.07 -16.78
N PRO A 407 4.45 24.01 -16.98
CA PRO A 407 4.58 25.35 -16.45
C PRO A 407 4.46 25.34 -14.91
N ASP A 408 5.02 26.35 -14.24
CA ASP A 408 4.94 26.46 -12.77
C ASP A 408 3.53 26.86 -12.33
N LEU A 409 2.68 25.87 -12.07
CA LEU A 409 1.26 26.07 -11.72
C LEU A 409 1.10 26.81 -10.38
N HIS A 410 2.13 26.84 -9.53
CA HIS A 410 2.13 27.65 -8.31
C HIS A 410 1.92 29.15 -8.58
N ARG A 411 2.29 29.62 -9.78
CA ARG A 411 2.17 31.02 -10.18
C ARG A 411 0.83 31.35 -10.84
N LEU A 412 -0.13 30.42 -10.87
CA LEU A 412 -1.47 30.69 -11.43
C LEU A 412 -2.25 31.78 -10.67
N GLY A 413 -1.87 32.09 -9.43
CA GLY A 413 -2.44 33.20 -8.66
C GLY A 413 -1.73 34.56 -8.85
N THR A 414 -0.72 34.65 -9.70
CA THR A 414 0.05 35.89 -9.94
C THR A 414 -0.40 36.60 -11.22
N ALA A 415 0.20 37.76 -11.52
CA ALA A 415 -0.02 38.47 -12.78
C ALA A 415 0.34 37.64 -14.04
N ASP A 416 1.09 36.53 -13.88
CA ASP A 416 1.53 35.66 -14.97
C ASP A 416 0.49 34.60 -15.36
N ALA A 417 -0.66 34.53 -14.67
CA ALA A 417 -1.68 33.51 -14.87
C ALA A 417 -2.11 33.31 -16.34
N PRO A 418 -2.34 34.37 -17.16
CA PRO A 418 -2.72 34.18 -18.56
C PRO A 418 -1.66 33.44 -19.38
N MET A 419 -0.39 33.79 -19.16
CA MET A 419 0.75 33.19 -19.87
C MET A 419 0.96 31.72 -19.46
N ILE A 420 0.73 31.40 -18.19
CA ILE A 420 0.79 30.04 -17.67
C ILE A 420 -0.34 29.19 -18.27
N MET A 421 -1.56 29.73 -18.35
CA MET A 421 -2.70 29.03 -18.94
C MET A 421 -2.53 28.79 -20.44
N GLU A 422 -1.91 29.72 -21.17
CA GLU A 422 -1.53 29.53 -22.57
C GLU A 422 -0.49 28.43 -22.72
N SER A 423 0.61 28.49 -21.95
CA SER A 423 1.63 27.43 -21.93
C SER A 423 1.05 26.07 -21.57
N LEU A 424 0.08 26.02 -20.66
CA LEU A 424 -0.59 24.78 -20.27
C LEU A 424 -1.42 24.18 -21.41
N ARG A 425 -2.06 25.02 -22.25
CA ARG A 425 -2.78 24.56 -23.44
C ARG A 425 -1.83 23.94 -24.47
N ASP A 426 -0.68 24.56 -24.70
CA ASP A 426 0.34 24.03 -25.62
C ASP A 426 0.89 22.69 -25.13
N VAL A 427 1.22 22.62 -23.84
CA VAL A 427 1.68 21.40 -23.17
C VAL A 427 0.63 20.29 -23.25
N THR A 428 -0.65 20.63 -23.06
CA THR A 428 -1.76 19.68 -23.17
C THR A 428 -1.93 19.18 -24.60
N THR A 429 -1.74 20.05 -25.59
CA THR A 429 -1.80 19.68 -27.01
C THR A 429 -0.68 18.71 -27.37
N HIS A 430 0.55 18.98 -26.91
CA HIS A 430 1.67 18.07 -27.12
C HIS A 430 1.44 16.72 -26.42
N ALA A 431 0.97 16.72 -25.17
CA ALA A 431 0.67 15.50 -24.42
C ALA A 431 -0.39 14.64 -25.14
N ALA A 432 -1.48 15.26 -25.62
CA ALA A 432 -2.54 14.58 -26.36
C ALA A 432 -2.02 13.95 -27.67
N ALA A 433 -1.17 14.68 -28.41
CA ALA A 433 -0.54 14.17 -29.63
C ALA A 433 0.38 12.99 -29.34
N THR A 434 1.22 13.08 -28.31
CA THR A 434 2.13 12.01 -27.89
C THR A 434 1.35 10.75 -27.49
N VAL A 435 0.31 10.88 -26.66
CA VAL A 435 -0.50 9.73 -26.22
C VAL A 435 -1.27 9.10 -27.39
N SER A 436 -1.82 9.94 -28.27
CA SER A 436 -2.50 9.47 -29.48
C SER A 436 -1.56 8.74 -30.45
N SER A 437 -0.28 9.13 -30.51
CA SER A 437 0.73 8.42 -31.31
C SER A 437 0.97 6.97 -30.83
N TRP A 438 0.62 6.67 -29.58
CA TRP A 438 0.66 5.31 -29.05
C TRP A 438 -0.60 4.51 -29.37
N GLY A 439 -1.55 5.04 -30.14
CA GLY A 439 -2.80 4.35 -30.47
C GLY A 439 -3.90 4.49 -29.42
N PHE A 440 -3.72 5.37 -28.43
CA PHE A 440 -4.76 5.72 -27.46
C PHE A 440 -5.26 7.14 -27.73
N VAL A 441 -6.29 7.25 -28.58
CA VAL A 441 -6.80 8.53 -29.06
C VAL A 441 -7.36 9.36 -27.90
N ILE A 442 -6.87 10.60 -27.77
CA ILE A 442 -7.36 11.60 -26.82
C ILE A 442 -7.16 13.00 -27.40
N SER A 443 -8.17 13.87 -27.29
CA SER A 443 -8.07 15.26 -27.73
C SER A 443 -7.55 16.18 -26.61
N PRO A 444 -6.85 17.27 -26.94
CA PRO A 444 -6.47 18.29 -25.95
C PRO A 444 -7.68 18.83 -25.18
N GLU A 445 -8.81 19.01 -25.87
CA GLU A 445 -10.06 19.51 -25.28
C GLU A 445 -10.61 18.56 -24.22
N GLN A 446 -10.55 17.24 -24.44
CA GLN A 446 -10.97 16.25 -23.44
C GLN A 446 -10.10 16.31 -22.17
N ILE A 447 -8.78 16.51 -22.32
CA ILE A 447 -7.86 16.63 -21.18
C ILE A 447 -8.19 17.91 -20.38
N LEU A 448 -8.32 19.04 -21.07
CA LEU A 448 -8.65 20.33 -20.45
C LEU A 448 -10.04 20.32 -19.81
N GLN A 449 -11.02 19.71 -20.46
CA GLN A 449 -12.37 19.60 -19.92
C GLN A 449 -12.39 18.71 -18.68
N THR A 450 -11.66 17.60 -18.68
CA THR A 450 -11.52 16.75 -17.48
C THR A 450 -10.93 17.53 -16.31
N ALA A 451 -9.86 18.31 -16.55
CA ALA A 451 -9.25 19.16 -15.51
C ALA A 451 -10.27 20.15 -14.93
N LYS A 452 -11.04 20.81 -15.80
CA LYS A 452 -12.10 21.73 -15.42
C LYS A 452 -13.21 21.04 -14.60
N ASP A 453 -13.68 19.88 -15.04
CA ASP A 453 -14.77 19.14 -14.39
C ASP A 453 -14.40 18.69 -12.97
N ILE A 454 -13.13 18.34 -12.75
CA ILE A 454 -12.64 17.94 -11.42
C ILE A 454 -12.18 19.12 -10.56
N GLY A 455 -12.21 20.35 -11.07
CA GLY A 455 -11.81 21.55 -10.33
C GLY A 455 -10.30 21.68 -10.12
N GLU A 456 -9.48 21.16 -11.04
CA GLU A 456 -8.01 21.23 -10.99
C GLU A 456 -7.47 22.02 -12.20
N PRO A 457 -6.34 22.73 -12.07
CA PRO A 457 -5.74 23.45 -13.18
C PRO A 457 -5.27 22.51 -14.30
N SER A 458 -4.81 21.30 -13.96
CA SER A 458 -4.36 20.30 -14.91
C SER A 458 -4.49 18.88 -14.35
N VAL A 459 -4.73 17.92 -15.24
CA VAL A 459 -4.63 16.48 -14.95
C VAL A 459 -3.26 15.88 -15.31
N LEU A 460 -2.39 16.66 -15.95
CA LEU A 460 -1.03 16.25 -16.30
C LEU A 460 -0.10 16.37 -15.09
N ASN A 461 1.01 15.62 -15.10
CA ASN A 461 1.99 15.60 -13.99
C ASN A 461 1.41 15.12 -12.64
N ARG A 462 0.28 14.43 -12.70
CA ARG A 462 -0.42 13.81 -11.58
C ARG A 462 -0.06 12.31 -11.47
N ALA A 463 1.20 11.98 -11.76
CA ALA A 463 1.69 10.61 -11.81
C ALA A 463 1.67 9.96 -10.41
N GLY A 464 1.40 8.65 -10.37
CA GLY A 464 1.31 7.88 -9.14
C GLY A 464 -0.06 7.24 -8.87
N GLY A 465 -0.93 7.14 -9.87
CA GLY A 465 -2.19 6.38 -9.81
C GLY A 465 -3.31 6.99 -8.97
N ALA A 466 -2.96 7.79 -7.97
CA ALA A 466 -3.89 8.37 -7.01
C ALA A 466 -4.96 9.28 -7.64
N PRO A 467 -4.58 10.34 -8.40
CA PRO A 467 -5.52 11.16 -9.16
C PRO A 467 -6.39 10.37 -10.16
N THR A 468 -5.84 9.33 -10.77
CA THR A 468 -6.56 8.47 -11.73
C THR A 468 -7.67 7.68 -11.04
N LEU A 469 -7.38 7.12 -9.85
CA LEU A 469 -8.40 6.49 -9.03
C LEU A 469 -9.49 7.48 -8.64
N ALA A 470 -9.11 8.68 -8.20
CA ALA A 470 -10.06 9.73 -7.83
C ALA A 470 -10.97 10.12 -9.00
N VAL A 471 -10.45 10.23 -10.22
CA VAL A 471 -11.26 10.45 -11.43
C VAL A 471 -12.22 9.28 -11.67
N GLY A 472 -11.77 8.03 -11.53
CA GLY A 472 -12.64 6.87 -11.67
C GLY A 472 -13.76 6.81 -10.62
N ILE A 473 -13.47 7.15 -9.37
CA ILE A 473 -14.47 7.30 -8.29
C ILE A 473 -15.46 8.41 -8.66
N ALA A 474 -14.96 9.57 -9.08
CA ALA A 474 -15.79 10.71 -9.44
C ALA A 474 -16.73 10.40 -10.60
N HIS A 475 -16.25 9.68 -11.61
CA HIS A 475 -17.06 9.28 -12.76
C HIS A 475 -18.24 8.38 -12.37
N VAL A 476 -18.03 7.45 -11.43
CA VAL A 476 -19.10 6.57 -10.93
C VAL A 476 -20.04 7.33 -10.00
N PHE A 477 -19.52 8.04 -9.00
CA PHE A 477 -20.33 8.69 -7.97
C PHE A 477 -21.13 9.88 -8.48
N HIS A 478 -20.59 10.67 -9.40
CA HIS A 478 -21.33 11.78 -9.99
C HIS A 478 -22.58 11.32 -10.76
N GLN A 479 -22.53 10.13 -11.39
CA GLN A 479 -23.69 9.58 -12.11
C GLN A 479 -24.78 9.04 -11.19
N ILE A 480 -24.42 8.55 -9.99
CA ILE A 480 -25.35 7.92 -9.05
C ILE A 480 -25.88 8.93 -8.02
N ILE A 481 -25.04 9.89 -7.63
CA ILE A 481 -25.33 10.93 -6.65
C ILE A 481 -25.02 12.28 -7.30
N PRO A 482 -25.90 12.77 -8.19
CA PRO A 482 -25.67 14.00 -8.97
C PRO A 482 -25.82 15.28 -8.12
N ALA A 483 -26.15 15.16 -6.83
CA ALA A 483 -26.27 16.29 -5.91
C ALA A 483 -24.93 17.00 -5.66
N ALA A 484 -23.80 16.35 -5.96
CA ALA A 484 -22.48 16.94 -5.91
C ALA A 484 -21.81 16.87 -7.29
N ASP A 485 -21.03 17.90 -7.62
CA ASP A 485 -20.30 17.99 -8.87
C ASP A 485 -19.11 17.01 -8.91
N MET A 486 -18.54 16.87 -10.11
CA MET A 486 -17.42 15.95 -10.32
C MET A 486 -16.17 16.39 -9.53
N GLY A 487 -15.97 17.70 -9.33
CA GLY A 487 -14.90 18.25 -8.49
C GLY A 487 -14.99 17.83 -7.04
N PHE A 488 -16.18 17.89 -6.44
CA PHE A 488 -16.42 17.39 -5.08
C PHE A 488 -16.07 15.90 -4.97
N TRP A 489 -16.53 15.06 -5.92
CA TRP A 489 -16.27 13.63 -5.86
C TRP A 489 -14.81 13.27 -6.15
N TYR A 490 -14.12 14.04 -6.99
CA TYR A 490 -12.69 13.91 -7.22
C TYR A 490 -11.92 14.21 -5.92
N HIS A 491 -12.19 15.34 -5.28
CA HIS A 491 -11.52 15.71 -4.03
C HIS A 491 -11.91 14.80 -2.86
N PHE A 492 -13.11 14.25 -2.88
CA PHE A 492 -13.50 13.16 -2.00
C PHE A 492 -12.63 11.91 -2.23
N GLY A 493 -12.36 11.54 -3.48
CA GLY A 493 -11.45 10.46 -3.85
C GLY A 493 -10.01 10.71 -3.40
N ILE A 494 -9.49 11.93 -3.62
CA ILE A 494 -8.15 12.35 -3.16
C ILE A 494 -8.06 12.29 -1.63
N LEU A 495 -9.07 12.78 -0.92
CA LEU A 495 -9.12 12.72 0.54
C LEU A 495 -9.17 11.27 1.04
N PHE A 496 -10.04 10.45 0.44
CA PHE A 496 -10.18 9.03 0.72
C PHE A 496 -8.80 8.36 0.66
N GLU A 497 -8.06 8.59 -0.43
CA GLU A 497 -6.74 7.99 -0.59
C GLU A 497 -5.72 8.59 0.38
N ALA A 498 -5.63 9.91 0.50
CA ALA A 498 -4.69 10.55 1.42
C ALA A 498 -4.87 10.05 2.86
N LEU A 499 -6.11 9.82 3.31
CA LEU A 499 -6.39 9.24 4.63
C LEU A 499 -5.87 7.81 4.79
N PHE A 500 -5.94 6.97 3.74
CA PHE A 500 -5.33 5.64 3.76
C PHE A 500 -3.83 5.76 3.98
N ILE A 501 -3.20 6.62 3.19
CA ILE A 501 -1.75 6.73 3.16
C ILE A 501 -1.23 7.28 4.47
N LEU A 502 -1.84 8.34 4.98
CA LEU A 502 -1.39 8.98 6.21
C LEU A 502 -1.61 8.08 7.44
N THR A 503 -2.63 7.21 7.42
CA THR A 503 -2.82 6.17 8.44
C THR A 503 -1.67 5.15 8.40
N ALA A 504 -1.35 4.63 7.22
CA ALA A 504 -0.24 3.70 7.04
C ALA A 504 1.12 4.35 7.39
N LEU A 505 1.28 5.64 7.06
CA LEU A 505 2.48 6.42 7.38
C LEU A 505 2.66 6.58 8.90
N ASP A 506 1.60 6.87 9.65
CA ASP A 506 1.68 6.97 11.12
C ASP A 506 1.96 5.61 11.76
N ALA A 507 1.16 4.59 11.42
CA ALA A 507 1.34 3.23 11.93
C ALA A 507 2.73 2.68 11.60
N GLY A 508 3.21 2.93 10.38
CA GLY A 508 4.51 2.55 9.91
C GLY A 508 5.65 3.35 10.56
N THR A 509 5.50 4.65 10.78
CA THR A 509 6.50 5.46 11.52
C THR A 509 6.62 5.01 12.98
N ARG A 510 5.50 4.68 13.63
CA ARG A 510 5.51 4.11 14.99
C ARG A 510 6.19 2.75 15.04
N SER A 511 5.89 1.88 14.06
CA SER A 511 6.57 0.58 13.91
C SER A 511 8.06 0.76 13.64
N GLY A 512 8.40 1.76 12.82
CA GLY A 512 9.75 2.23 12.52
C GLY A 512 10.55 2.63 13.73
N ARG A 513 9.94 3.46 14.58
CA ARG A 513 10.50 3.84 15.88
C ARG A 513 10.82 2.62 16.73
N PHE A 514 9.89 1.68 16.87
CA PHE A 514 10.11 0.47 17.68
C PHE A 514 11.21 -0.42 17.12
N MET A 515 11.27 -0.61 15.80
CA MET A 515 12.31 -1.40 15.15
C MET A 515 13.68 -0.75 15.27
N LEU A 516 13.77 0.58 15.17
CA LEU A 516 15.02 1.31 15.38
C LEU A 516 15.45 1.24 16.85
N GLN A 517 14.50 1.36 17.79
CA GLN A 517 14.75 1.17 19.22
C GLN A 517 15.24 -0.25 19.54
N ASP A 518 14.64 -1.28 18.94
CA ASP A 518 15.09 -2.68 19.09
C ASP A 518 16.51 -2.87 18.54
N LEU A 519 16.80 -2.28 17.38
CA LEU A 519 18.10 -2.35 16.72
C LEU A 519 19.19 -1.66 17.57
N LEU A 520 18.99 -0.38 17.90
CA LEU A 520 19.94 0.41 18.70
C LEU A 520 20.03 -0.10 20.13
N GLY A 521 18.92 -0.64 20.65
CA GLY A 521 18.82 -1.25 21.97
C GLY A 521 19.75 -2.45 22.18
N ASN A 522 20.19 -3.11 21.11
CA ASN A 522 21.21 -4.17 21.19
C ASN A 522 22.60 -3.63 21.52
N PHE A 523 22.88 -2.36 21.22
CA PHE A 523 24.13 -1.69 21.53
C PHE A 523 24.01 -0.77 22.76
N ILE A 524 22.87 -0.10 22.91
CA ILE A 524 22.58 0.86 23.99
C ILE A 524 21.28 0.44 24.69
N PRO A 525 21.34 -0.32 25.81
CA PRO A 525 20.15 -0.90 26.45
C PRO A 525 19.05 0.09 26.83
N PHE A 526 19.40 1.36 27.12
CA PHE A 526 18.43 2.42 27.41
C PHE A 526 17.42 2.63 26.28
N LEU A 527 17.83 2.44 25.02
CA LEU A 527 16.95 2.64 23.86
C LEU A 527 15.88 1.55 23.69
N LYS A 528 15.95 0.45 24.46
CA LYS A 528 14.86 -0.55 24.53
C LYS A 528 13.65 -0.08 25.34
N LYS A 529 13.81 0.97 26.15
CA LYS A 529 12.74 1.50 27.01
C LYS A 529 11.71 2.25 26.17
N THR A 530 10.63 1.56 25.80
CA THR A 530 9.55 2.11 24.96
C THR A 530 8.67 3.13 25.68
N ASP A 531 8.75 3.19 27.01
CA ASP A 531 8.11 4.17 27.91
C ASP A 531 8.90 5.48 28.04
N SER A 532 10.18 5.50 27.65
CA SER A 532 11.03 6.69 27.72
C SER A 532 10.74 7.67 26.58
N LEU A 533 10.35 8.90 26.94
CA LEU A 533 10.13 9.97 25.96
C LEU A 533 11.39 10.27 25.14
N VAL A 534 12.56 10.27 25.77
CA VAL A 534 13.84 10.54 25.09
C VAL A 534 14.17 9.45 24.08
N ALA A 535 14.04 8.17 24.48
CA ALA A 535 14.24 7.06 23.56
C ALA A 535 13.21 7.09 22.42
N GLY A 536 11.98 7.50 22.72
CA GLY A 536 10.90 7.71 21.75
C GLY A 536 11.23 8.80 20.72
N ILE A 537 11.74 9.95 21.18
CA ILE A 537 12.14 11.07 20.32
C ILE A 537 13.30 10.65 19.42
N VAL A 538 14.36 10.04 19.96
CA VAL A 538 15.52 9.60 19.17
C VAL A 538 15.11 8.57 18.12
N GLY A 539 14.31 7.57 18.50
CA GLY A 539 13.82 6.56 17.57
C GLY A 539 12.93 7.15 16.47
N THR A 540 12.06 8.11 16.83
CA THR A 540 11.17 8.78 15.86
C THR A 540 11.97 9.69 14.92
N ALA A 541 12.86 10.51 15.46
CA ALA A 541 13.71 11.42 14.68
C ALA A 541 14.61 10.65 13.71
N GLY A 542 15.22 9.54 14.14
CA GLY A 542 16.02 8.69 13.28
C GLY A 542 15.20 8.04 12.17
N CYS A 543 14.02 7.49 12.50
CA CYS A 543 13.13 6.89 11.51
C CYS A 543 12.63 7.92 10.48
N VAL A 544 12.07 9.04 10.96
CA VAL A 544 11.52 10.12 10.14
C VAL A 544 12.60 10.83 9.33
N GLY A 545 13.79 11.03 9.88
CA GLY A 545 14.91 11.60 9.16
C GLY A 545 15.35 10.73 7.98
N LEU A 546 15.42 9.40 8.16
CA LEU A 546 15.82 8.48 7.10
C LEU A 546 14.79 8.38 5.98
N TRP A 547 13.51 8.16 6.30
CA TRP A 547 12.50 8.05 5.23
C TRP A 547 12.16 9.41 4.65
N GLY A 548 12.21 10.48 5.45
CA GLY A 548 12.02 11.86 5.00
C GLY A 548 13.12 12.30 4.03
N TYR A 549 14.36 11.88 4.24
CA TYR A 549 15.45 12.09 3.27
C TYR A 549 15.15 11.39 1.93
N LEU A 550 14.74 10.11 1.96
CA LEU A 550 14.38 9.39 0.74
C LEU A 550 13.16 9.99 0.04
N LEU A 551 12.17 10.45 0.80
CA LEU A 551 11.02 11.19 0.26
C LEU A 551 11.50 12.44 -0.47
N TYR A 552 12.33 13.26 0.17
CA TYR A 552 12.87 14.48 -0.44
C TYR A 552 13.62 14.16 -1.74
N GLN A 553 14.50 13.15 -1.74
CA GLN A 553 15.21 12.72 -2.95
C GLN A 553 14.24 12.28 -4.06
N GLY A 554 13.15 11.58 -3.73
CA GLY A 554 12.12 11.20 -4.69
C GLY A 554 11.31 12.37 -5.24
N VAL A 555 11.10 13.42 -4.43
CA VAL A 555 10.35 14.61 -4.83
C VAL A 555 11.16 15.49 -5.78
N VAL A 556 12.45 15.68 -5.50
CA VAL A 556 13.36 16.48 -6.34
C VAL A 556 13.95 15.70 -7.52
N ASP A 557 13.64 14.40 -7.67
CA ASP A 557 14.10 13.58 -8.79
C ASP A 557 13.49 14.06 -10.12
N PRO A 558 14.30 14.56 -11.07
CA PRO A 558 13.80 15.07 -12.35
C PRO A 558 13.18 13.99 -13.25
N LEU A 559 13.40 12.70 -12.97
CA LEU A 559 12.74 11.59 -13.67
C LEU A 559 11.35 11.26 -13.11
N GLY A 560 10.88 12.03 -12.12
CA GLY A 560 9.59 11.85 -11.46
C GLY A 560 9.64 10.67 -10.49
N GLY A 561 10.28 10.85 -9.34
CA GLY A 561 10.80 9.80 -8.44
C GLY A 561 9.90 8.63 -8.05
N VAL A 562 8.60 8.67 -8.35
CA VAL A 562 7.75 7.47 -8.40
C VAL A 562 8.32 6.44 -9.39
N LYS A 563 8.76 6.87 -10.57
CA LYS A 563 9.35 6.02 -11.61
C LYS A 563 10.59 5.25 -11.12
N SER A 564 11.43 5.88 -10.31
CA SER A 564 12.68 5.29 -9.81
C SER A 564 12.48 4.51 -8.51
N LEU A 565 11.63 4.99 -7.59
CA LEU A 565 11.43 4.37 -6.28
C LEU A 565 10.35 3.29 -6.25
N TRP A 566 9.33 3.34 -7.12
CA TRP A 566 8.23 2.35 -7.12
C TRP A 566 8.71 0.91 -7.37
N PRO A 567 9.60 0.64 -8.36
CA PRO A 567 10.12 -0.71 -8.54
C PRO A 567 10.88 -1.20 -7.32
N LEU A 568 11.68 -0.34 -6.67
CA LEU A 568 12.42 -0.69 -5.47
C LEU A 568 11.49 -0.97 -4.29
N PHE A 569 10.42 -0.19 -4.14
CA PHE A 569 9.35 -0.44 -3.19
C PHE A 569 8.70 -1.81 -3.42
N GLY A 570 8.22 -2.09 -4.64
CA GLY A 570 7.54 -3.33 -4.96
C GLY A 570 8.40 -4.57 -4.70
N ILE A 571 9.66 -4.51 -5.14
CA ILE A 571 10.64 -5.57 -4.95
C ILE A 571 10.93 -5.76 -3.45
N SER A 572 11.33 -4.72 -2.73
CA SER A 572 11.71 -4.81 -1.32
C SER A 572 10.54 -5.30 -0.44
N ASN A 573 9.32 -4.85 -0.74
CA ASN A 573 8.11 -5.28 -0.05
C ASN A 573 7.83 -6.78 -0.25
N GLN A 574 7.97 -7.30 -1.47
CA GLN A 574 7.78 -8.73 -1.73
C GLN A 574 8.92 -9.60 -1.19
N MET A 575 10.14 -9.10 -1.19
CA MET A 575 11.28 -9.77 -0.56
C MET A 575 11.05 -9.93 0.95
N LEU A 576 10.46 -8.92 1.60
CA LEU A 576 10.05 -9.02 3.00
C LEU A 576 8.93 -10.05 3.22
N ALA A 577 7.95 -10.14 2.31
CA ALA A 577 6.94 -11.20 2.35
C ALA A 577 7.57 -12.59 2.18
N ALA A 578 8.56 -12.73 1.29
CA ALA A 578 9.31 -13.97 1.12
C ALA A 578 10.06 -14.37 2.41
N VAL A 579 10.71 -13.41 3.10
CA VAL A 579 11.33 -13.63 4.41
C VAL A 579 10.32 -14.15 5.44
N ALA A 580 9.12 -13.56 5.48
CA ALA A 580 8.05 -13.99 6.39
C ALA A 580 7.53 -15.41 6.07
N LEU A 581 7.40 -15.77 4.79
CA LEU A 581 7.03 -17.12 4.36
C LEU A 581 8.14 -18.16 4.62
N VAL A 582 9.41 -17.77 4.47
CA VAL A 582 10.56 -18.61 4.84
C VAL A 582 10.55 -18.87 6.34
N LEU A 583 10.37 -17.84 7.17
CA LEU A 583 10.21 -18.00 8.62
C LEU A 583 9.05 -18.95 8.95
N SER A 584 7.89 -18.74 8.32
CA SER A 584 6.71 -19.59 8.51
C SER A 584 6.97 -21.05 8.15
N THR A 585 7.74 -21.28 7.09
CA THR A 585 8.22 -22.62 6.69
C THR A 585 9.09 -23.24 7.76
N VAL A 586 10.08 -22.50 8.29
CA VAL A 586 10.98 -22.97 9.36
C VAL A 586 10.16 -23.35 10.59
N VAL A 587 9.21 -22.50 11.01
CA VAL A 587 8.35 -22.75 12.16
C VAL A 587 7.50 -24.01 11.96
N LEU A 588 6.88 -24.20 10.78
CA LEU A 588 6.14 -25.44 10.48
C LEU A 588 7.01 -26.70 10.61
N ILE A 589 8.26 -26.64 10.16
CA ILE A 589 9.20 -27.77 10.30
C ILE A 589 9.54 -28.02 11.76
N LYS A 590 9.79 -26.97 12.53
CA LYS A 590 10.08 -27.05 13.98
C LYS A 590 8.89 -27.58 14.79
N MET A 591 7.66 -27.28 14.37
CA MET A 591 6.41 -27.81 14.91
C MET A 591 6.07 -29.26 14.47
N LYS A 592 6.93 -29.91 13.66
CA LYS A 592 6.68 -31.24 13.06
C LYS A 592 5.48 -31.31 12.12
N ARG A 593 5.24 -30.23 11.40
CA ARG A 593 4.15 -30.08 10.42
C ARG A 593 4.65 -30.07 8.99
N THR A 594 5.71 -30.82 8.71
CA THR A 594 6.41 -30.86 7.41
C THR A 594 5.51 -31.18 6.22
N LYS A 595 4.44 -31.96 6.40
CA LYS A 595 3.46 -32.24 5.33
C LYS A 595 2.73 -31.00 4.78
N TYR A 596 2.72 -29.89 5.51
CA TYR A 596 1.99 -28.68 5.15
C TYR A 596 2.87 -27.53 4.64
N ILE A 597 4.20 -27.73 4.56
CA ILE A 597 5.13 -26.66 4.19
C ILE A 597 4.91 -26.11 2.78
N TRP A 598 4.24 -26.86 1.90
CA TRP A 598 3.91 -26.39 0.56
C TRP A 598 3.08 -25.09 0.57
N VAL A 599 2.27 -24.89 1.62
CA VAL A 599 1.45 -23.68 1.82
C VAL A 599 2.31 -22.43 1.88
N THR A 600 3.54 -22.53 2.37
CA THR A 600 4.48 -21.40 2.51
C THR A 600 5.62 -21.44 1.49
N VAL A 601 6.10 -22.63 1.13
CA VAL A 601 7.24 -22.81 0.22
C VAL A 601 6.89 -22.41 -1.21
N ILE A 602 5.72 -22.83 -1.73
CA ILE A 602 5.31 -22.50 -3.10
C ILE A 602 5.25 -20.98 -3.30
N PRO A 603 4.50 -20.21 -2.47
CA PRO A 603 4.47 -18.77 -2.63
C PRO A 603 5.84 -18.13 -2.34
N ALA A 604 6.62 -18.61 -1.38
CA ALA A 604 7.96 -18.08 -1.13
C ALA A 604 8.88 -18.21 -2.36
N VAL A 605 8.91 -19.39 -2.99
CA VAL A 605 9.72 -19.64 -4.19
C VAL A 605 9.26 -18.74 -5.34
N TRP A 606 7.95 -18.60 -5.55
CA TRP A 606 7.41 -17.70 -6.57
C TRP A 606 7.88 -16.26 -6.36
N LEU A 607 7.72 -15.73 -5.14
CA LEU A 607 8.15 -14.38 -4.79
C LEU A 607 9.66 -14.20 -5.00
N LEU A 608 10.48 -15.17 -4.59
CA LEU A 608 11.92 -15.10 -4.77
C LEU A 608 12.32 -15.09 -6.25
N ILE A 609 11.66 -15.89 -7.10
CA ILE A 609 11.91 -15.89 -8.54
C ILE A 609 11.63 -14.50 -9.12
N ILE A 610 10.44 -13.94 -8.86
CA ILE A 610 10.06 -12.64 -9.44
C ILE A 610 10.92 -11.50 -8.90
N THR A 611 11.23 -11.46 -7.60
CA THR A 611 12.01 -10.36 -7.02
C THR A 611 13.47 -10.43 -7.43
N THR A 612 14.06 -11.63 -7.44
CA THR A 612 15.46 -11.80 -7.86
C THR A 612 15.61 -11.52 -9.35
N TYR A 613 14.66 -11.95 -10.18
CA TYR A 613 14.70 -11.67 -11.61
C TYR A 613 14.51 -10.18 -11.90
N ALA A 614 13.55 -9.51 -11.25
CA ALA A 614 13.33 -8.07 -11.39
C ALA A 614 14.57 -7.27 -10.99
N LEU A 615 15.21 -7.62 -9.86
CA LEU A 615 16.45 -6.99 -9.42
C LEU A 615 17.61 -7.27 -10.37
N GLY A 616 17.74 -8.50 -10.87
CA GLY A 616 18.75 -8.84 -11.86
C GLY A 616 18.64 -7.95 -13.10
N LEU A 617 17.42 -7.76 -13.61
CA LEU A 617 17.15 -6.86 -14.74
C LEU A 617 17.46 -5.39 -14.38
N LYS A 618 17.01 -4.91 -13.21
CA LYS A 618 17.25 -3.52 -12.80
C LYS A 618 18.70 -3.22 -12.44
N LEU A 619 19.49 -4.20 -12.01
CA LEU A 619 20.90 -4.02 -11.73
C LEU A 619 21.75 -4.14 -12.99
N LEU A 620 21.56 -5.19 -13.76
CA LEU A 620 22.55 -5.67 -14.75
C LEU A 620 22.12 -5.48 -16.21
N SER A 621 20.90 -5.02 -16.49
CA SER A 621 20.48 -4.86 -17.89
C SER A 621 21.07 -3.61 -18.54
N ASP A 622 21.70 -3.81 -19.69
CA ASP A 622 22.15 -2.74 -20.60
C ASP A 622 21.06 -2.28 -21.57
N ASN A 623 19.84 -2.83 -21.49
CA ASN A 623 18.74 -2.41 -22.35
C ASN A 623 18.29 -0.98 -21.94
N PRO A 624 18.38 0.01 -22.84
CA PRO A 624 17.95 1.38 -22.55
C PRO A 624 16.49 1.47 -22.12
N GLN A 625 15.63 0.56 -22.60
CA GLN A 625 14.20 0.53 -22.27
C GLN A 625 13.93 0.04 -20.85
N LEU A 626 14.76 -0.84 -20.30
CA LEU A 626 14.59 -1.36 -18.94
C LEU A 626 15.08 -0.38 -17.88
N GLU A 627 15.89 0.60 -18.28
CA GLU A 627 16.45 1.63 -17.42
C GLU A 627 17.11 1.01 -16.17
N GLY A 628 18.09 0.13 -16.41
CA GLY A 628 18.91 -0.46 -15.34
C GLY A 628 19.66 0.63 -14.59
N PHE A 629 19.82 0.47 -13.27
CA PHE A 629 20.42 1.47 -12.39
C PHE A 629 21.87 1.78 -12.79
N PHE A 630 22.70 0.76 -13.02
CA PHE A 630 24.08 0.98 -13.47
C PHE A 630 24.15 1.55 -14.88
N PHE A 631 23.29 1.08 -15.79
CA PHE A 631 23.19 1.61 -17.14
C PHE A 631 22.84 3.11 -17.13
N GLN A 632 21.81 3.51 -16.39
CA GLN A 632 21.40 4.91 -16.30
C GLN A 632 22.48 5.78 -15.65
N ALA A 633 23.10 5.31 -14.56
CA ALA A 633 24.19 6.04 -13.94
C ALA A 633 25.35 6.29 -14.91
N ASN A 634 25.73 5.28 -15.71
CA ASN A 634 26.81 5.41 -16.69
C ASN A 634 26.40 6.30 -17.88
N ASN A 635 25.19 6.14 -18.40
CA ASN A 635 24.64 6.95 -19.49
C ASN A 635 24.60 8.44 -19.12
N TYR A 636 24.09 8.79 -17.93
CA TYR A 636 24.07 10.19 -17.50
C TYR A 636 25.47 10.76 -17.22
N LYS A 637 26.39 9.95 -16.69
CA LYS A 637 27.81 10.35 -16.58
C LYS A 637 28.43 10.66 -17.93
N GLN A 638 28.19 9.80 -18.93
CA GLN A 638 28.68 9.99 -20.28
C GLN A 638 28.09 11.26 -20.91
N LYS A 639 26.78 11.50 -20.77
CA LYS A 639 26.14 12.73 -21.25
C LYS A 639 26.68 13.99 -20.58
N ILE A 640 27.05 13.94 -19.30
CA ILE A 640 27.72 15.07 -18.62
C ILE A 640 29.11 15.31 -19.23
N ALA A 641 29.88 14.24 -19.43
CA ALA A 641 31.23 14.33 -20.00
C ALA A 641 31.22 14.84 -21.46
N GLU A 642 30.28 14.35 -22.28
CA GLU A 642 30.11 14.75 -23.69
C GLU A 642 29.47 16.14 -23.83
N GLY A 643 28.53 16.49 -22.95
CA GLY A 643 27.82 17.77 -22.99
C GLY A 643 28.71 18.97 -22.66
N GLY A 644 29.78 18.77 -21.87
CA GLY A 644 30.81 19.78 -21.63
C GLY A 644 30.26 21.17 -21.31
N ALA A 645 30.68 22.19 -22.06
CA ALA A 645 30.25 23.58 -21.91
C ALA A 645 28.83 23.89 -22.44
N ASN A 646 28.18 22.94 -23.13
CA ASN A 646 26.84 23.14 -23.72
C ASN A 646 25.70 22.86 -22.73
N LEU A 647 26.02 22.30 -21.56
CA LEU A 647 25.06 22.08 -20.48
C LEU A 647 25.11 23.24 -19.48
N THR A 648 23.94 23.73 -19.10
CA THR A 648 23.82 24.69 -17.99
C THR A 648 24.20 24.03 -16.66
N ALA A 649 24.63 24.84 -15.69
CA ALA A 649 24.95 24.36 -14.34
C ALA A 649 23.77 23.58 -13.70
N GLN A 650 22.53 24.03 -13.95
CA GLN A 650 21.33 23.35 -13.46
C GLN A 650 21.12 21.99 -14.12
N GLN A 651 21.35 21.86 -15.43
CA GLN A 651 21.27 20.57 -16.12
C GLN A 651 22.32 19.59 -15.58
N ILE A 652 23.55 20.05 -15.38
CA ILE A 652 24.62 19.23 -14.79
C ILE A 652 24.24 18.78 -13.37
N ALA A 653 23.72 19.69 -12.53
CA ALA A 653 23.25 19.35 -11.19
C ALA A 653 22.13 18.29 -11.21
N ASN A 654 21.12 18.47 -12.06
CA ASN A 654 20.01 17.52 -12.22
C ASN A 654 20.51 16.14 -12.67
N MET A 655 21.44 16.10 -13.63
CA MET A 655 22.01 14.85 -14.13
C MET A 655 22.88 14.16 -13.08
N ASN A 656 23.66 14.90 -12.30
CA ASN A 656 24.41 14.35 -11.17
C ASN A 656 23.49 13.78 -10.09
N HIS A 657 22.35 14.43 -9.80
CA HIS A 657 21.33 13.87 -8.90
C HIS A 657 20.80 12.53 -9.41
N ILE A 658 20.50 12.42 -10.71
CA ILE A 658 20.08 11.15 -11.33
C ILE A 658 21.15 10.06 -11.14
N VAL A 659 22.42 10.39 -11.34
CA VAL A 659 23.54 9.46 -11.16
C VAL A 659 23.62 8.95 -9.71
N VAL A 660 23.57 9.85 -8.73
CA VAL A 660 23.63 9.49 -7.30
C VAL A 660 22.44 8.62 -6.89
N ASN A 661 21.23 8.97 -7.34
CA ASN A 661 20.01 8.20 -7.06
C ASN A 661 20.12 6.78 -7.62
N ASN A 662 20.61 6.62 -8.84
CA ASN A 662 20.76 5.29 -9.45
C ASN A 662 21.80 4.43 -8.72
N TYR A 663 22.95 4.97 -8.31
CA TYR A 663 23.90 4.21 -7.48
C TYR A 663 23.33 3.86 -6.11
N THR A 664 22.57 4.76 -5.49
CA THR A 664 21.88 4.50 -4.21
C THR A 664 20.88 3.35 -4.36
N ASN A 665 20.05 3.37 -5.41
CA ASN A 665 19.10 2.32 -5.71
C ASN A 665 19.78 0.97 -5.99
N ALA A 666 20.90 0.98 -6.71
CA ALA A 666 21.71 -0.22 -6.95
C ALA A 666 22.29 -0.79 -5.65
N GLY A 667 22.87 0.07 -4.80
CA GLY A 667 23.41 -0.33 -3.50
C GLY A 667 22.36 -0.94 -2.58
N LEU A 668 21.20 -0.30 -2.46
CA LEU A 668 20.06 -0.82 -1.68
C LEU A 668 19.56 -2.15 -2.22
N SER A 669 19.47 -2.29 -3.54
CA SER A 669 19.05 -3.53 -4.21
C SER A 669 19.98 -4.71 -3.89
N ILE A 670 21.29 -4.51 -3.96
CA ILE A 670 22.28 -5.53 -3.61
C ILE A 670 22.17 -5.89 -2.13
N LEU A 671 22.01 -4.88 -1.26
CA LEU A 671 21.85 -5.10 0.17
C LEU A 671 20.62 -5.95 0.49
N PHE A 672 19.48 -5.72 -0.17
CA PHE A 672 18.27 -6.53 0.03
C PHE A 672 18.43 -7.97 -0.43
N LEU A 673 19.12 -8.20 -1.55
CA LEU A 673 19.47 -9.56 -1.98
C LEU A 673 20.32 -10.26 -0.91
N LEU A 674 21.36 -9.60 -0.41
CA LEU A 674 22.21 -10.16 0.64
C LEU A 674 21.42 -10.51 1.90
N VAL A 675 20.54 -9.62 2.36
CA VAL A 675 19.67 -9.86 3.52
C VAL A 675 18.80 -11.09 3.29
N VAL A 676 18.02 -11.12 2.20
CA VAL A 676 17.03 -12.17 1.97
C VAL A 676 17.67 -13.53 1.75
N TYR A 677 18.73 -13.61 0.94
CA TYR A 677 19.44 -14.87 0.73
C TYR A 677 20.20 -15.34 1.97
N SER A 678 20.66 -14.43 2.82
CA SER A 678 21.20 -14.80 4.14
C SER A 678 20.12 -15.44 5.02
N ILE A 679 18.92 -14.86 5.08
CA ILE A 679 17.81 -15.44 5.84
C ILE A 679 17.41 -16.80 5.29
N ILE A 680 17.37 -16.98 3.96
CA ILE A 680 17.09 -18.28 3.34
C ILE A 680 18.14 -19.31 3.74
N PHE A 681 19.43 -18.96 3.63
CA PHE A 681 20.53 -19.84 4.00
C PHE A 681 20.42 -20.32 5.46
N TYR A 682 20.26 -19.38 6.40
CA TYR A 682 20.06 -19.73 7.82
C TYR A 682 18.75 -20.46 8.07
N GLY A 683 17.70 -20.16 7.29
CA GLY A 683 16.41 -20.82 7.36
C GLY A 683 16.50 -22.29 6.99
N ILE A 684 17.15 -22.60 5.87
CA ILE A 684 17.42 -23.98 5.43
C ILE A 684 18.26 -24.70 6.48
N LYS A 685 19.36 -24.09 6.96
CA LYS A 685 20.22 -24.68 8.00
C LYS A 685 19.41 -25.03 9.27
N THR A 686 18.60 -24.11 9.74
CA THR A 686 17.76 -24.29 10.94
C THR A 686 16.69 -25.37 10.71
N ALA A 687 16.02 -25.34 9.55
CA ALA A 687 15.02 -26.33 9.18
C ALA A 687 15.60 -27.75 9.11
N MET A 688 16.79 -27.91 8.50
CA MET A 688 17.49 -29.20 8.43
C MET A 688 17.89 -29.70 9.82
N ALA A 689 18.40 -28.82 10.69
CA ALA A 689 18.72 -29.18 12.07
C ALA A 689 17.48 -29.61 12.87
N ALA A 690 16.38 -28.87 12.73
CA ALA A 690 15.11 -29.20 13.38
C ALA A 690 14.53 -30.52 12.89
N ARG A 691 14.67 -30.84 11.59
CA ARG A 691 14.16 -32.08 10.99
C ARG A 691 14.87 -33.34 11.53
N LYS A 692 16.12 -33.22 11.98
CA LYS A 692 16.89 -34.33 12.58
C LYS A 692 16.42 -34.71 13.99
N LYS A 693 15.78 -33.79 14.71
CA LYS A 693 15.26 -34.04 16.06
C LYS A 693 13.87 -34.70 15.97
N PRO A 694 13.51 -35.69 16.81
CA PRO A 694 12.15 -36.24 16.82
C PRO A 694 11.13 -35.30 17.47
N GLU A 695 11.54 -34.52 18.47
CA GLU A 695 10.69 -33.60 19.23
C GLU A 695 10.49 -32.23 18.57
N ARG A 696 9.39 -31.56 18.94
CA ARG A 696 9.15 -30.15 18.60
C ARG A 696 10.27 -29.27 19.16
N THR A 697 10.74 -28.33 18.36
CA THR A 697 11.88 -27.44 18.70
C THR A 697 11.54 -25.96 18.55
N ASP A 698 10.28 -25.68 18.23
CA ASP A 698 9.76 -24.33 18.06
C ASP A 698 9.60 -23.62 19.41
N GLN A 699 9.80 -22.31 19.42
CA GLN A 699 9.90 -21.51 20.66
C GLN A 699 8.56 -20.87 21.02
N GLU A 700 7.48 -21.67 21.15
CA GLU A 700 6.19 -21.13 21.60
C GLU A 700 6.25 -20.76 23.08
N THR A 701 5.49 -19.74 23.45
CA THR A 701 5.15 -19.47 24.84
C THR A 701 4.39 -20.67 25.44
N PRO A 702 4.59 -20.95 26.75
CA PRO A 702 3.86 -21.98 27.47
C PRO A 702 2.35 -21.83 27.28
N PHE A 703 1.62 -22.95 27.28
CA PHE A 703 0.17 -22.91 27.21
C PHE A 703 -0.39 -22.32 28.52
N VAL A 704 -1.23 -21.30 28.39
CA VAL A 704 -2.02 -20.72 29.46
C VAL A 704 -3.48 -20.82 29.02
N PRO A 705 -4.39 -21.40 29.83
CA PRO A 705 -5.79 -21.49 29.47
C PRO A 705 -6.45 -20.10 29.49
N VAL A 706 -7.48 -19.92 28.67
CA VAL A 706 -8.35 -18.73 28.77
C VAL A 706 -8.98 -18.66 30.17
N PRO A 707 -9.07 -17.48 30.82
CA PRO A 707 -9.66 -17.34 32.14
C PRO A 707 -11.10 -17.89 32.22
N GLU A 708 -11.46 -18.53 33.33
CA GLU A 708 -12.80 -19.13 33.54
C GLU A 708 -13.94 -18.10 33.43
N GLY A 709 -13.69 -16.84 33.81
CA GLY A 709 -14.63 -15.71 33.66
C GLY A 709 -14.77 -15.17 32.23
N GLY A 710 -14.14 -15.82 31.25
CA GLY A 710 -14.06 -15.33 29.88
C GLY A 710 -13.04 -14.21 29.70
N ILE A 711 -12.92 -13.72 28.46
CA ILE A 711 -12.00 -12.63 28.11
C ILE A 711 -12.73 -11.31 28.34
N GLN A 712 -12.25 -10.50 29.29
CA GLN A 712 -12.69 -9.11 29.40
C GLN A 712 -12.10 -8.31 28.24
N ILE A 713 -12.96 -7.92 27.31
CA ILE A 713 -12.59 -7.12 26.16
C ILE A 713 -12.72 -5.64 26.55
N SER A 714 -11.67 -4.86 26.31
CA SER A 714 -11.60 -3.42 26.65
C SER A 714 -12.65 -2.54 25.95
N SER A 715 -13.32 -3.09 24.95
CA SER A 715 -14.38 -2.41 24.23
C SER A 715 -15.71 -2.57 24.98
N HIS A 716 -16.10 -1.53 25.74
CA HIS A 716 -17.51 -1.20 25.95
C HIS A 716 -18.16 -0.69 24.63
N HIS A 717 -17.88 -1.36 23.50
CA HIS A 717 -18.43 -1.03 22.18
C HIS A 717 -19.60 -1.94 21.84
#